data_AF-E3LXU5-F1
#
_entry.id   AF-E3LXU5-F1
#
_cell.length_a   1.000
_cell.length_b   1.000
_cell.length_c   1.000
_cell.angle_alpha   90.00
_cell.angle_beta   90.00
_cell.angle_gamma   90.00
#
_symmetry.space_group_name_H-M   'P 1'
#
loop_
_entity.id
_entity.type
_entity.pdbx_description
1 polymer ?
#
loop_
_entity_poly.entity_id
_entity_poly.type
_entity_poly.pdbx_seq_one_letter_code
_entity_poly.pdbx_strand_id
1 'polypeptide(L)'
;MWSTFPLLLLLFFVGASFGQPDDPGFHEPFILSNRILRMSVFSDGETLHFLKSMKNSIDSRNETSISELFSPDFEFNGCKRIINKQMIVSLLTRAPSDNKFFYKLKSSDYTENGRMNFHVIIGWNASPVEAEFSLARYKRQLVSGRVSKCEMNQFASQKKPTDWNAYSIARVFFVKALNAIKSQTVERISALFDEKFRLRGCEQAYLKSQVVGKLSHLVRDTPFHWSIVSIRSLSESETELVVEGTAFGYTFLKLELVISRFSSVLIRGRRIECDRRELNGQSQHFLGNQEIENNHFHGLISQESAKKTVTNFLTKLEIAFKSKDTNSITNFFKPSFVFVGCMGTYNREQSIELIQMIPSDSKLNYSYKSVEDLGETIKATVLASGFKSFHVEFEFVLNKKDQQIESARMPDCPKRRFNGVGGAEEKVQKFLGRMARSIESRKSKTISELFQATFIFYGFRGPLNKDEFVASLLQIPSGTNFSITLKSVKKIGPYIKYSVSAAGFGHKPFDSEFILNDESDKLESGIALSCHHGSSKRRDFLPQNQAEVIVKNHLVAASEAVQTRNSIVIGTMFDPNFEFDGCKGNYTKQQVVALLSRIPPGRQFYFAFQYAKFLSPPDKIEYSVIVFGFDSRGIQATFVLNNKTQALISGNITDCQKMRFGGNSDGVQANIHQKLSSQSEIASMYPRTRAQMFLDRLAKAVAKKDEMTFALFQTDFIFKGCDRNYTKLEALRWLGQLPRGIRPRFTIMSTDKMEEMLAISVVVSGFGNPPMEVGLVLNLMSDQLVSGHRLECPDLELH
;
A
#
# COMPACT_ATOMS: atom_id res chain seq x y z
N MET A 1 7.73 -51.69 4.39
CA MET A 1 8.47 -52.33 5.48
C MET A 1 9.69 -51.46 5.76
N TRP A 2 9.64 -50.64 6.82
CA TRP A 2 10.43 -50.81 8.07
C TRP A 2 11.92 -50.46 7.86
N SER A 3 12.36 -49.27 8.33
CA SER A 3 13.10 -49.04 9.61
C SER A 3 14.61 -48.93 9.30
N THR A 4 15.50 -48.14 9.91
CA THR A 4 15.58 -47.45 11.21
C THR A 4 16.89 -46.63 11.26
N PHE A 5 16.92 -45.56 12.04
CA PHE A 5 18.12 -44.91 12.64
C PHE A 5 18.76 -45.82 13.72
N PRO A 6 20.06 -45.67 14.12
CA PRO A 6 20.53 -44.68 15.16
C PRO A 6 21.94 -44.10 14.83
N LEU A 7 22.43 -42.93 15.26
CA LEU A 7 22.67 -42.26 16.56
C LEU A 7 23.77 -42.88 17.48
N LEU A 8 24.87 -42.12 17.62
CA LEU A 8 25.58 -41.73 18.86
C LEU A 8 27.03 -42.27 19.13
N LEU A 9 27.96 -41.30 19.28
CA LEU A 9 29.11 -41.16 20.23
C LEU A 9 30.09 -42.34 20.41
N LEU A 10 31.41 -42.18 20.52
CA LEU A 10 32.18 -41.35 21.48
C LEU A 10 33.69 -41.66 21.25
N LEU A 11 34.58 -41.05 22.05
CA LEU A 11 36.04 -41.25 22.20
C LEU A 11 36.91 -40.23 21.43
N PHE A 12 37.81 -39.41 22.00
CA PHE A 12 38.30 -39.12 23.36
C PHE A 12 39.12 -37.78 23.30
N PHE A 13 38.92 -36.86 24.28
CA PHE A 13 39.90 -36.10 25.11
C PHE A 13 40.76 -34.92 24.54
N VAL A 14 40.74 -33.69 25.12
CA VAL A 14 41.45 -33.10 26.33
C VAL A 14 42.98 -32.99 26.09
N GLY A 15 43.75 -31.91 26.36
CA GLY A 15 43.63 -30.68 27.15
C GLY A 15 44.91 -29.80 27.06
N ALA A 16 45.00 -28.77 27.93
CA ALA A 16 45.87 -27.57 27.95
C ALA A 16 47.41 -27.71 28.12
N SER A 17 48.20 -26.67 27.75
CA SER A 17 48.97 -25.78 28.68
C SER A 17 50.14 -24.96 28.06
N PHE A 18 50.15 -23.65 28.41
CA PHE A 18 51.21 -22.65 28.70
C PHE A 18 52.41 -22.29 27.78
N GLY A 19 52.58 -20.97 27.60
CA GLY A 19 53.85 -20.27 27.32
C GLY A 19 53.70 -18.77 26.98
N GLN A 20 53.98 -17.88 27.94
CA GLN A 20 54.36 -16.44 27.81
C GLN A 20 55.70 -16.27 28.60
N PRO A 21 56.59 -15.25 28.43
CA PRO A 21 56.37 -13.81 28.17
C PRO A 21 57.30 -13.26 27.03
N ASP A 22 57.23 -12.02 26.50
CA ASP A 22 57.56 -10.70 27.08
C ASP A 22 56.90 -9.55 26.29
N ASP A 23 56.58 -8.46 27.01
CA ASP A 23 56.04 -7.16 26.55
C ASP A 23 57.16 -6.10 26.68
N PRO A 24 57.19 -4.98 25.92
CA PRO A 24 56.45 -3.81 26.37
C PRO A 24 55.89 -2.87 25.27
N GLY A 25 54.58 -2.59 25.37
CA GLY A 25 54.05 -1.24 25.62
C GLY A 25 53.91 -0.24 24.46
N PHE A 26 52.65 0.10 24.10
CA PHE A 26 52.23 1.45 23.72
C PHE A 26 50.73 1.67 24.06
N HIS A 27 50.44 2.71 24.84
CA HIS A 27 49.10 3.23 25.14
C HIS A 27 48.50 3.96 23.94
N GLU A 28 47.20 3.79 23.66
CA GLU A 28 46.24 4.87 23.28
C GLU A 28 44.78 4.34 23.06
N PRO A 29 43.73 5.19 22.94
CA PRO A 29 42.57 5.17 23.85
C PRO A 29 41.29 4.50 23.32
N PHE A 30 40.42 4.18 24.29
CA PHE A 30 39.05 3.70 24.15
C PHE A 30 38.12 4.70 23.42
N ILE A 31 37.34 4.24 22.41
CA ILE A 31 36.13 4.93 21.92
C ILE A 31 34.94 3.95 21.83
N LEU A 32 33.84 4.35 22.49
CA LEU A 32 32.67 3.54 22.90
C LEU A 32 31.54 3.35 21.86
N SER A 33 31.71 3.75 20.58
CA SER A 33 30.58 3.82 19.64
C SER A 33 30.22 2.49 18.92
N ASN A 34 31.04 1.44 19.04
CA ASN A 34 30.90 0.21 18.25
C ASN A 34 30.06 -0.91 18.89
N ARG A 35 29.42 -0.66 20.06
CA ARG A 35 28.63 -1.69 20.77
C ARG A 35 27.20 -1.84 20.25
N ILE A 36 26.54 -0.77 19.81
CA ILE A 36 25.08 -0.74 19.62
C ILE A 36 24.62 -1.45 18.33
N LEU A 37 25.34 -1.30 17.20
CA LEU A 37 25.00 -1.97 15.93
C LEU A 37 25.35 -3.46 15.91
N ARG A 38 26.40 -3.88 16.64
CA ARG A 38 26.64 -5.31 16.89
C ARG A 38 25.58 -5.90 17.82
N MET A 39 25.00 -5.11 18.71
CA MET A 39 23.97 -5.56 19.63
C MET A 39 22.61 -5.74 18.95
N SER A 40 22.12 -4.84 18.08
CA SER A 40 20.79 -5.01 17.45
C SER A 40 20.69 -6.21 16.48
N VAL A 41 21.76 -6.50 15.72
CA VAL A 41 21.81 -7.67 14.82
C VAL A 41 21.89 -8.99 15.62
N PHE A 42 22.57 -8.97 16.77
CA PHE A 42 22.63 -10.12 17.68
C PHE A 42 21.31 -10.31 18.47
N SER A 43 20.62 -9.25 18.87
CA SER A 43 19.32 -9.36 19.57
C SER A 43 18.24 -9.95 18.66
N ASP A 44 18.20 -9.55 17.38
CA ASP A 44 17.19 -10.06 16.45
C ASP A 44 17.37 -11.57 16.20
N GLY A 45 18.62 -12.03 16.08
CA GLY A 45 18.95 -13.45 15.96
C GLY A 45 18.54 -14.27 17.19
N GLU A 46 18.87 -13.79 18.39
CA GLU A 46 18.50 -14.46 19.65
C GLU A 46 16.98 -14.44 19.89
N THR A 47 16.31 -13.32 19.59
CA THR A 47 14.86 -13.19 19.69
C THR A 47 14.16 -14.14 18.72
N LEU A 48 14.65 -14.23 17.47
CA LEU A 48 14.06 -15.11 16.48
C LEU A 48 14.24 -16.59 16.86
N HIS A 49 15.38 -16.94 17.46
CA HIS A 49 15.61 -18.27 18.01
C HIS A 49 14.65 -18.57 19.17
N PHE A 50 14.45 -17.63 20.08
CA PHE A 50 13.46 -17.76 21.16
C PHE A 50 12.04 -17.91 20.61
N LEU A 51 11.62 -17.06 19.67
CA LEU A 51 10.28 -17.11 19.05
C LEU A 51 10.03 -18.43 18.31
N LYS A 52 11.06 -19.01 17.67
CA LYS A 52 10.99 -20.35 17.07
C LYS A 52 10.77 -21.42 18.14
N SER A 53 11.49 -21.36 19.25
CA SER A 53 11.30 -22.27 20.39
C SER A 53 9.90 -22.11 21.00
N MET A 54 9.45 -20.88 21.20
CA MET A 54 8.11 -20.55 21.71
C MET A 54 7.02 -21.12 20.80
N LYS A 55 7.16 -20.96 19.48
CA LYS A 55 6.24 -21.56 18.51
C LYS A 55 6.19 -23.08 18.66
N ASN A 56 7.33 -23.75 18.73
CA ASN A 56 7.38 -25.20 18.88
C ASN A 56 6.72 -25.68 20.18
N SER A 57 6.95 -24.99 21.30
CA SER A 57 6.29 -25.30 22.58
C SER A 57 4.79 -25.05 22.55
N ILE A 58 4.32 -23.99 21.89
CA ILE A 58 2.88 -23.70 21.76
C ILE A 58 2.21 -24.72 20.83
N ASP A 59 2.85 -25.05 19.71
CA ASP A 59 2.36 -26.04 18.76
C ASP A 59 2.34 -27.46 19.36
N SER A 60 3.24 -27.77 20.30
CA SER A 60 3.25 -29.08 20.99
C SER A 60 2.13 -29.25 22.02
N ARG A 61 1.47 -28.15 22.42
CA ARG A 61 0.42 -28.12 23.47
C ARG A 61 0.86 -28.72 24.81
N ASN A 62 2.16 -28.88 25.03
CA ASN A 62 2.70 -29.42 26.27
C ASN A 62 2.71 -28.32 27.34
N GLU A 63 1.93 -28.49 28.39
CA GLU A 63 1.79 -27.49 29.46
C GLU A 63 3.13 -27.14 30.12
N THR A 64 3.99 -28.14 30.35
CA THR A 64 5.33 -27.94 30.92
C THR A 64 6.20 -27.11 29.98
N SER A 65 6.27 -27.48 28.69
CA SER A 65 7.07 -26.76 27.69
C SER A 65 6.56 -25.33 27.44
N ILE A 66 5.26 -25.07 27.60
CA ILE A 66 4.68 -23.73 27.50
C ILE A 66 4.97 -22.93 28.78
N SER A 67 4.83 -23.55 29.96
CA SER A 67 5.08 -22.92 31.26
C SER A 67 6.53 -22.47 31.43
N GLU A 68 7.48 -23.22 30.88
CA GLU A 68 8.91 -22.89 30.88
C GLU A 68 9.25 -21.61 30.11
N LEU A 69 8.39 -21.16 29.19
CA LEU A 69 8.58 -19.92 28.44
C LEU A 69 8.36 -18.66 29.28
N PHE A 70 7.69 -18.77 30.43
CA PHE A 70 7.27 -17.63 31.24
C PHE A 70 7.94 -17.67 32.62
N SER A 71 8.46 -16.52 33.07
CA SER A 71 8.95 -16.39 34.44
C SER A 71 7.81 -16.51 35.46
N PRO A 72 8.07 -16.93 36.72
CA PRO A 72 7.03 -17.08 37.73
C PRO A 72 6.15 -15.82 37.91
N ASP A 73 6.78 -14.64 37.85
CA ASP A 73 6.13 -13.34 38.04
C ASP A 73 5.65 -12.72 36.72
N PHE A 74 5.46 -13.53 35.67
CA PHE A 74 5.08 -13.02 34.37
C PHE A 74 3.69 -12.39 34.37
N GLU A 75 3.61 -11.16 33.87
CA GLU A 75 2.38 -10.44 33.61
C GLU A 75 2.31 -9.95 32.16
N PHE A 76 1.16 -10.17 31.52
CA PHE A 76 0.83 -9.66 30.21
C PHE A 76 -0.30 -8.63 30.30
N ASN A 77 0.00 -7.38 29.98
CA ASN A 77 -0.98 -6.31 29.95
C ASN A 77 -1.74 -6.31 28.61
N GLY A 78 -2.86 -7.04 28.59
CA GLY A 78 -3.78 -7.07 27.45
C GLY A 78 -4.74 -5.87 27.46
N CYS A 79 -5.40 -5.61 26.33
CA CYS A 79 -6.28 -4.44 26.17
C CYS A 79 -7.47 -4.33 27.14
N LYS A 80 -7.85 -5.41 27.83
CA LYS A 80 -9.02 -5.44 28.73
C LYS A 80 -8.70 -5.93 30.14
N ARG A 81 -7.58 -6.63 30.33
CA ARG A 81 -7.18 -7.23 31.61
C ARG A 81 -5.70 -7.59 31.58
N ILE A 82 -5.10 -7.65 32.76
CA ILE A 82 -3.78 -8.23 32.99
C ILE A 82 -3.95 -9.77 33.04
N ILE A 83 -3.05 -10.49 32.38
CA ILE A 83 -3.04 -11.95 32.29
C ILE A 83 -1.72 -12.44 32.93
N ASN A 84 -1.82 -13.23 33.98
CA ASN A 84 -0.65 -13.80 34.66
C ASN A 84 -0.17 -15.12 34.01
N LYS A 85 0.96 -15.67 34.49
CA LYS A 85 1.53 -16.93 33.99
C LYS A 85 0.53 -18.09 33.92
N GLN A 86 -0.21 -18.36 35.00
CA GLN A 86 -1.13 -19.50 35.05
C GLN A 86 -2.25 -19.36 34.00
N MET A 87 -2.79 -18.15 33.86
CA MET A 87 -3.84 -17.86 32.89
C MET A 87 -3.33 -18.00 31.45
N ILE A 88 -2.13 -17.49 31.13
CA ILE A 88 -1.61 -17.56 29.75
C ILE A 88 -1.21 -18.98 29.36
N VAL A 89 -0.62 -19.76 30.28
CA VAL A 89 -0.30 -21.18 30.05
C VAL A 89 -1.59 -21.95 29.78
N SER A 90 -2.62 -21.79 30.62
CA SER A 90 -3.92 -22.43 30.40
C SER A 90 -4.56 -22.06 29.07
N LEU A 91 -4.43 -20.81 28.61
CA LEU A 91 -4.99 -20.35 27.33
C LEU A 91 -4.27 -20.97 26.13
N LEU A 92 -2.94 -21.09 26.22
CA LEU A 92 -2.11 -21.64 25.14
C LEU A 92 -2.22 -23.16 25.03
N THR A 93 -2.39 -23.87 26.15
CA THR A 93 -2.61 -25.33 26.17
C THR A 93 -3.97 -25.72 25.60
N ARG A 94 -5.03 -24.92 25.86
CA ARG A 94 -6.41 -25.23 25.42
C ARG A 94 -6.78 -24.70 24.03
N ALA A 95 -5.84 -24.11 23.29
CA ALA A 95 -6.17 -23.52 22.00
C ALA A 95 -6.48 -24.62 20.95
N PRO A 96 -7.46 -24.39 20.04
CA PRO A 96 -7.87 -25.41 19.06
C PRO A 96 -6.71 -25.95 18.22
N SER A 97 -6.68 -27.25 17.97
CA SER A 97 -5.66 -27.95 17.16
C SER A 97 -5.55 -27.41 15.74
N ASP A 98 -6.64 -26.88 15.20
CA ASP A 98 -6.75 -26.46 13.80
C ASP A 98 -6.13 -25.07 13.57
N ASN A 99 -5.72 -24.38 14.64
CA ASN A 99 -5.16 -23.03 14.60
C ASN A 99 -3.63 -23.04 14.68
N LYS A 100 -2.95 -22.68 13.59
CA LYS A 100 -1.49 -22.56 13.56
C LYS A 100 -1.05 -21.24 14.20
N PHE A 101 -0.19 -21.33 15.22
CA PHE A 101 0.45 -20.15 15.81
C PHE A 101 1.46 -19.57 14.82
N PHE A 102 1.42 -18.26 14.61
CA PHE A 102 2.42 -17.55 13.81
C PHE A 102 2.95 -16.34 14.57
N TYR A 103 4.16 -15.93 14.21
CA TYR A 103 4.80 -14.73 14.72
C TYR A 103 5.53 -14.00 13.59
N LYS A 104 5.67 -12.68 13.74
CA LYS A 104 6.53 -11.83 12.92
C LYS A 104 7.22 -10.81 13.82
N LEU A 105 8.53 -10.97 13.99
CA LEU A 105 9.37 -10.01 14.73
C LEU A 105 9.41 -8.69 13.94
N LYS A 106 9.21 -7.56 14.63
CA LYS A 106 9.36 -6.21 14.07
C LYS A 106 10.71 -5.60 14.43
N SER A 107 11.11 -5.71 15.69
CA SER A 107 12.39 -5.23 16.20
C SER A 107 12.71 -5.90 17.54
N SER A 108 13.97 -5.94 17.91
CA SER A 108 14.41 -6.28 19.26
C SER A 108 15.62 -5.46 19.68
N ASP A 109 15.63 -5.06 20.94
CA ASP A 109 16.66 -4.22 21.53
C ASP A 109 17.12 -4.78 22.88
N TYR A 110 18.42 -4.69 23.12
CA TYR A 110 18.99 -4.98 24.44
C TYR A 110 18.74 -3.84 25.41
N THR A 111 18.36 -4.19 26.63
CA THR A 111 18.29 -3.25 27.74
C THR A 111 19.53 -3.40 28.63
N GLU A 112 19.89 -2.33 29.34
CA GLU A 112 21.07 -2.26 30.21
C GLU A 112 21.06 -3.34 31.31
N ASN A 113 19.90 -3.92 31.63
CA ASN A 113 19.71 -4.90 32.70
C ASN A 113 19.85 -6.37 32.25
N GLY A 114 20.46 -6.62 31.07
CA GLY A 114 20.60 -7.98 30.52
C GLY A 114 19.27 -8.61 30.07
N ARG A 115 18.20 -7.81 29.96
CA ARG A 115 16.93 -8.19 29.36
C ARG A 115 16.88 -7.73 27.91
N MET A 116 16.05 -8.38 27.11
CA MET A 116 15.84 -8.03 25.71
C MET A 116 14.37 -7.69 25.51
N ASN A 117 14.09 -6.48 25.03
CA ASN A 117 12.73 -6.08 24.70
C ASN A 117 12.52 -6.26 23.21
N PHE A 118 11.39 -6.84 22.81
CA PHE A 118 11.11 -7.07 21.40
C PHE A 118 9.65 -6.81 21.05
N HIS A 119 9.46 -6.25 19.85
CA HIS A 119 8.17 -5.94 19.28
C HIS A 119 7.81 -7.03 18.28
N VAL A 120 6.66 -7.68 18.47
CA VAL A 120 6.28 -8.85 17.70
C VAL A 120 4.80 -8.79 17.35
N ILE A 121 4.46 -9.25 16.16
CA ILE A 121 3.09 -9.58 15.79
C ILE A 121 2.91 -11.08 16.06
N ILE A 122 1.98 -11.45 16.94
CA ILE A 122 1.67 -12.84 17.26
C ILE A 122 0.17 -13.11 17.10
N GLY A 123 -0.21 -14.33 16.73
CA GLY A 123 -1.63 -14.67 16.65
C GLY A 123 -1.94 -16.07 16.19
N TRP A 124 -3.25 -16.34 16.15
CA TRP A 124 -3.85 -17.51 15.53
C TRP A 124 -4.74 -17.03 14.38
N ASN A 125 -4.47 -17.51 13.16
CA ASN A 125 -5.22 -17.17 11.95
C ASN A 125 -5.37 -15.65 11.69
N ALA A 126 -6.51 -15.18 11.17
CA ALA A 126 -6.71 -13.83 10.62
C ALA A 126 -6.82 -12.68 11.64
N SER A 127 -6.44 -12.88 12.91
CA SER A 127 -6.49 -11.83 13.95
C SER A 127 -5.18 -11.72 14.73
N PRO A 128 -4.11 -11.21 14.11
CA PRO A 128 -2.86 -10.93 14.79
C PRO A 128 -3.00 -9.81 15.82
N VAL A 129 -2.23 -9.92 16.90
CA VAL A 129 -2.05 -8.85 17.89
C VAL A 129 -0.59 -8.40 17.85
N GLU A 130 -0.40 -7.08 17.84
CA GLU A 130 0.92 -6.48 18.01
C GLU A 130 1.22 -6.31 19.50
N ALA A 131 2.31 -6.92 19.95
CA ALA A 131 2.71 -6.94 21.34
C ALA A 131 4.19 -6.64 21.50
N GLU A 132 4.54 -6.11 22.67
CA GLU A 132 5.90 -5.90 23.13
C GLU A 132 6.15 -6.84 24.31
N PHE A 133 7.28 -7.54 24.31
CA PHE A 133 7.68 -8.47 25.35
C PHE A 133 9.07 -8.14 25.88
N SER A 134 9.29 -8.46 27.16
CA SER A 134 10.61 -8.42 27.80
C SER A 134 11.09 -9.83 28.11
N LEU A 135 12.26 -10.22 27.59
CA LEU A 135 12.88 -11.53 27.75
C LEU A 135 14.07 -11.46 28.72
N ALA A 136 14.08 -12.33 29.73
CA ALA A 136 15.26 -12.60 30.54
C ALA A 136 16.18 -13.56 29.77
N ARG A 137 17.28 -13.03 29.20
CA ARG A 137 18.18 -13.75 28.29
C ARG A 137 18.76 -15.03 28.89
N TYR A 138 19.30 -14.95 30.11
CA TYR A 138 19.94 -16.10 30.78
C TYR A 138 18.96 -17.22 31.15
N LYS A 139 17.70 -16.87 31.45
CA LYS A 139 16.66 -17.85 31.81
C LYS A 139 15.81 -18.28 30.61
N ARG A 140 15.98 -17.62 29.44
CA ARG A 140 15.13 -17.76 28.24
C ARG A 140 13.63 -17.71 28.57
N GLN A 141 13.25 -16.79 29.44
CA GLN A 141 11.89 -16.65 29.95
C GLN A 141 11.34 -15.25 29.73
N LEU A 142 10.08 -15.16 29.32
CA LEU A 142 9.34 -13.91 29.27
C LEU A 142 9.07 -13.42 30.68
N VAL A 143 9.45 -12.17 30.94
CA VAL A 143 9.27 -11.50 32.23
C VAL A 143 7.99 -10.67 32.22
N SER A 144 7.70 -10.00 31.11
CA SER A 144 6.46 -9.25 30.95
C SER A 144 6.11 -9.11 29.48
N GLY A 145 4.87 -8.71 29.21
CA GLY A 145 4.47 -8.24 27.89
C GLY A 145 3.28 -7.30 27.93
N ARG A 146 3.03 -6.61 26.81
CA ARG A 146 1.89 -5.71 26.65
C ARG A 146 1.45 -5.64 25.19
N VAL A 147 0.18 -5.34 24.95
CA VAL A 147 -0.30 -5.05 23.59
C VAL A 147 0.12 -3.62 23.20
N SER A 148 0.79 -3.47 22.06
CA SER A 148 1.38 -2.18 21.64
C SER A 148 0.34 -1.15 21.22
N LYS A 149 -0.79 -1.60 20.66
CA LYS A 149 -1.95 -0.75 20.31
C LYS A 149 -3.24 -1.52 20.51
N CYS A 150 -4.14 -0.96 21.30
CA CYS A 150 -5.52 -1.42 21.37
C CYS A 150 -6.32 -0.61 20.35
N GLU A 151 -6.80 -1.22 19.27
CA GLU A 151 -7.72 -0.55 18.36
C GLU A 151 -9.04 -0.26 19.08
N MET A 152 -9.18 0.95 19.61
CA MET A 152 -10.47 1.56 19.90
C MET A 152 -11.01 2.11 18.58
N ASN A 153 -11.89 1.35 17.92
CA ASN A 153 -12.60 1.88 16.75
C ASN A 153 -13.52 3.03 17.19
N GLN A 154 -13.27 4.21 16.61
CA GLN A 154 -14.08 5.41 16.69
C GLN A 154 -15.49 5.17 16.15
N PHE A 155 -16.48 5.19 17.05
CA PHE A 155 -17.80 5.74 16.79
C PHE A 155 -18.12 6.70 17.93
N ALA A 156 -17.69 7.95 17.79
CA ALA A 156 -18.23 9.04 18.57
C ALA A 156 -19.53 9.52 17.88
N SER A 157 -20.62 8.81 18.15
CA SER A 157 -21.93 9.43 18.27
C SER A 157 -22.67 8.71 19.41
N GLN A 158 -22.83 9.47 20.49
CA GLN A 158 -23.57 9.21 21.71
C GLN A 158 -24.37 7.90 21.76
N LYS A 159 -23.88 6.91 22.52
CA LYS A 159 -24.71 5.96 23.30
C LYS A 159 -23.84 5.33 24.40
N LYS A 160 -24.46 5.15 25.58
CA LYS A 160 -23.82 4.84 26.87
C LYS A 160 -22.93 3.58 26.85
N PRO A 161 -21.98 3.44 27.81
CA PRO A 161 -20.98 2.36 27.87
C PRO A 161 -21.50 0.91 28.00
N THR A 162 -22.81 0.70 28.09
CA THR A 162 -23.42 -0.63 28.29
C THR A 162 -23.67 -1.43 27.00
N ASP A 163 -23.70 -0.79 25.82
CA ASP A 163 -24.09 -1.46 24.56
C ASP A 163 -22.93 -2.14 23.80
N TRP A 164 -21.67 -1.82 24.10
CA TRP A 164 -20.50 -2.45 23.45
C TRP A 164 -20.36 -3.96 23.74
N ASN A 165 -20.91 -4.42 24.88
CA ASN A 165 -20.95 -5.84 25.23
C ASN A 165 -21.98 -6.60 24.37
N ALA A 166 -23.14 -5.99 24.11
CA ALA A 166 -24.23 -6.60 23.37
C ALA A 166 -23.84 -6.96 21.93
N TYR A 167 -23.20 -6.02 21.21
CA TYR A 167 -22.84 -6.21 19.79
C TYR A 167 -21.79 -7.30 19.60
N SER A 168 -20.82 -7.37 20.50
CA SER A 168 -19.78 -8.41 20.51
C SER A 168 -20.39 -9.79 20.72
N ILE A 169 -21.35 -9.92 21.65
CA ILE A 169 -22.06 -11.17 21.94
C ILE A 169 -22.92 -11.60 20.75
N ALA A 170 -23.63 -10.67 20.10
CA ALA A 170 -24.42 -10.97 18.91
C ALA A 170 -23.55 -11.50 17.76
N ARG A 171 -22.39 -10.90 17.49
CA ARG A 171 -21.47 -11.38 16.43
C ARG A 171 -20.95 -12.79 16.72
N VAL A 172 -20.52 -13.06 17.95
CA VAL A 172 -20.05 -14.40 18.36
C VAL A 172 -21.16 -15.43 18.19
N PHE A 173 -22.39 -15.09 18.59
CA PHE A 173 -23.55 -15.96 18.41
C PHE A 173 -23.83 -16.26 16.93
N PHE A 174 -23.84 -15.27 16.03
CA PHE A 174 -24.12 -15.51 14.60
C PHE A 174 -23.08 -16.39 13.92
N VAL A 175 -21.80 -16.24 14.27
CA VAL A 175 -20.74 -17.12 13.76
C VAL A 175 -20.95 -18.56 14.27
N LYS A 176 -21.27 -18.73 15.56
CA LYS A 176 -21.59 -20.04 16.16
C LYS A 176 -22.82 -20.67 15.49
N ALA A 177 -23.87 -19.88 15.27
CA ALA A 177 -25.11 -20.33 14.63
C ALA A 177 -24.89 -20.77 13.18
N LEU A 178 -24.15 -19.99 12.40
CA LEU A 178 -23.84 -20.33 11.00
C LEU A 178 -23.04 -21.63 10.90
N ASN A 179 -22.05 -21.81 11.77
CA ASN A 179 -21.25 -23.04 11.80
C ASN A 179 -22.06 -24.25 12.25
N ALA A 180 -22.96 -24.08 13.22
CA ALA A 180 -23.86 -25.14 13.69
C ALA A 180 -24.87 -25.55 12.60
N ILE A 181 -25.52 -24.59 11.92
CA ILE A 181 -26.47 -24.86 10.84
C ILE A 181 -25.77 -25.54 9.66
N LYS A 182 -24.59 -25.06 9.26
CA LYS A 182 -23.78 -25.70 8.20
C LYS A 182 -23.37 -27.14 8.53
N SER A 183 -23.18 -27.45 9.82
CA SER A 183 -22.84 -28.81 10.22
C SER A 183 -23.99 -29.81 10.02
N GLN A 184 -25.24 -29.34 9.90
CA GLN A 184 -26.46 -30.16 9.85
C GLN A 184 -26.61 -31.17 11.00
N THR A 185 -25.82 -31.05 12.08
CA THR A 185 -25.90 -31.93 13.25
C THR A 185 -26.93 -31.39 14.24
N VAL A 186 -27.86 -32.25 14.64
CA VAL A 186 -28.94 -31.90 15.58
C VAL A 186 -28.35 -31.42 16.90
N GLU A 187 -27.24 -32.02 17.35
CA GLU A 187 -26.56 -31.69 18.60
C GLU A 187 -25.99 -30.27 18.58
N ARG A 188 -25.29 -29.88 17.50
CA ARG A 188 -24.69 -28.53 17.40
C ARG A 188 -25.73 -27.46 17.19
N ILE A 189 -26.80 -27.74 16.46
CA ILE A 189 -27.93 -26.82 16.26
C ILE A 189 -28.71 -26.66 17.58
N SER A 190 -28.96 -27.76 18.29
CA SER A 190 -29.63 -27.76 19.60
C SER A 190 -28.85 -26.94 20.64
N ALA A 191 -27.52 -26.98 20.60
CA ALA A 191 -26.64 -26.20 21.49
C ALA A 191 -26.68 -24.67 21.27
N LEU A 192 -27.43 -24.18 20.28
CA LEU A 192 -27.70 -22.76 20.07
C LEU A 192 -28.86 -22.23 20.93
N PHE A 193 -29.71 -23.12 21.44
CA PHE A 193 -30.97 -22.78 22.09
C PHE A 193 -30.97 -23.23 23.56
N ASP A 194 -31.44 -22.35 24.44
CA ASP A 194 -31.73 -22.70 25.83
C ASP A 194 -32.79 -23.82 25.89
N GLU A 195 -32.76 -24.67 26.91
CA GLU A 195 -33.74 -25.77 27.06
C GLU A 195 -35.19 -25.27 27.11
N LYS A 196 -35.41 -24.06 27.62
CA LYS A 196 -36.75 -23.44 27.69
C LYS A 196 -37.05 -22.55 26.49
N PHE A 197 -36.25 -22.60 25.42
CA PHE A 197 -36.41 -21.74 24.26
C PHE A 197 -37.77 -21.89 23.59
N ARG A 198 -38.37 -20.73 23.28
CA ARG A 198 -39.62 -20.61 22.51
C ARG A 198 -39.49 -19.53 21.44
N LEU A 199 -39.94 -19.85 20.22
CA LEU A 199 -40.08 -18.90 19.12
C LEU A 199 -41.55 -18.60 18.87
N ARG A 200 -42.00 -17.37 19.13
CA ARG A 200 -43.36 -16.93 18.79
C ARG A 200 -43.43 -16.53 17.30
N GLY A 201 -44.09 -17.35 16.49
CA GLY A 201 -44.46 -17.00 15.13
C GLY A 201 -45.72 -16.12 15.07
N CYS A 202 -46.24 -15.88 13.87
CA CYS A 202 -47.46 -15.08 13.68
C CYS A 202 -48.73 -15.82 14.13
N GLU A 203 -48.78 -17.14 13.95
CA GLU A 203 -49.98 -17.95 14.22
C GLU A 203 -49.79 -18.93 15.39
N GLN A 204 -48.55 -19.38 15.63
CA GLN A 204 -48.23 -20.38 16.65
C GLN A 204 -46.85 -20.18 17.26
N ALA A 205 -46.65 -20.73 18.45
CA ALA A 205 -45.35 -20.76 19.11
C ALA A 205 -44.64 -22.10 18.87
N TYR A 206 -43.36 -22.05 18.54
CA TYR A 206 -42.53 -23.22 18.29
C TYR A 206 -41.60 -23.49 19.48
N LEU A 207 -41.50 -24.77 19.87
CA LEU A 207 -40.56 -25.27 20.87
C LEU A 207 -39.17 -25.48 20.27
N LYS A 208 -38.14 -25.54 21.14
CA LYS A 208 -36.75 -25.86 20.75
C LYS A 208 -36.64 -27.04 19.78
N SER A 209 -37.25 -28.17 20.10
CA SER A 209 -37.20 -29.39 19.26
C SER A 209 -37.74 -29.17 17.85
N GLN A 210 -38.83 -28.41 17.72
CA GLN A 210 -39.45 -28.09 16.42
C GLN A 210 -38.58 -27.14 15.59
N VAL A 211 -37.94 -26.15 16.22
CA VAL A 211 -37.03 -25.22 15.55
C VAL A 211 -35.74 -25.93 15.12
N VAL A 212 -35.16 -26.74 16.00
CA VAL A 212 -33.96 -27.54 15.71
C VAL A 212 -34.23 -28.50 14.55
N GLY A 213 -35.36 -29.21 14.56
CA GLY A 213 -35.73 -30.13 13.48
C GLY A 213 -35.86 -29.43 12.13
N LYS A 214 -36.48 -28.23 12.09
CA LYS A 214 -36.55 -27.44 10.85
C LYS A 214 -35.19 -26.97 10.37
N LEU A 215 -34.27 -26.65 11.28
CA LEU A 215 -32.92 -26.20 10.94
C LEU A 215 -31.99 -27.36 10.52
N SER A 216 -32.15 -28.56 11.07
CA SER A 216 -31.34 -29.72 10.70
C SER A 216 -31.65 -30.27 9.31
N HIS A 217 -32.86 -30.06 8.81
CA HIS A 217 -33.30 -30.50 7.48
C HIS A 217 -33.03 -29.49 6.34
N LEU A 218 -32.27 -28.44 6.62
CA LEU A 218 -31.91 -27.43 5.61
C LEU A 218 -30.94 -27.96 4.56
N VAL A 219 -31.09 -27.53 3.31
CA VAL A 219 -30.14 -27.81 2.22
C VAL A 219 -28.80 -27.14 2.53
N ARG A 220 -27.69 -27.88 2.31
CA ARG A 220 -26.33 -27.56 2.75
C ARG A 220 -25.80 -26.18 2.31
N ASP A 221 -26.39 -25.62 1.25
CA ASP A 221 -26.03 -24.33 0.65
C ASP A 221 -27.15 -23.28 0.66
N THR A 222 -28.10 -23.39 1.60
CA THR A 222 -29.17 -22.39 1.73
C THR A 222 -28.55 -21.01 2.03
N PRO A 223 -28.73 -19.99 1.16
CA PRO A 223 -28.15 -18.68 1.39
C PRO A 223 -28.88 -17.99 2.55
N PHE A 224 -28.14 -17.68 3.61
CA PHE A 224 -28.61 -16.92 4.76
C PHE A 224 -28.07 -15.51 4.68
N HIS A 225 -28.94 -14.53 4.47
CA HIS A 225 -28.56 -13.12 4.56
C HIS A 225 -29.29 -12.48 5.72
N TRP A 226 -28.56 -12.02 6.73
CA TRP A 226 -29.12 -11.36 7.93
C TRP A 226 -28.42 -10.03 8.16
N SER A 227 -29.18 -9.01 8.52
CA SER A 227 -28.72 -7.73 9.03
C SER A 227 -29.23 -7.56 10.46
N ILE A 228 -28.40 -7.01 11.35
CA ILE A 228 -28.84 -6.59 12.67
C ILE A 228 -29.47 -5.21 12.49
N VAL A 229 -30.78 -5.11 12.73
CA VAL A 229 -31.55 -3.86 12.63
C VAL A 229 -31.38 -3.04 13.91
N SER A 230 -31.45 -3.70 15.07
CA SER A 230 -31.23 -3.05 16.36
C SER A 230 -30.69 -4.02 17.39
N ILE A 231 -30.06 -3.46 18.42
CA ILE A 231 -29.56 -4.23 19.56
C ILE A 231 -29.76 -3.42 20.83
N ARG A 232 -30.22 -4.08 21.90
CA ARG A 232 -30.37 -3.46 23.21
C ARG A 232 -30.02 -4.43 24.34
N SER A 233 -29.40 -3.87 25.37
CA SER A 233 -29.19 -4.57 26.64
C SER A 233 -30.51 -4.64 27.40
N LEU A 234 -31.07 -5.84 27.64
CA LEU A 234 -32.28 -5.98 28.46
C LEU A 234 -31.93 -6.05 29.96
N SER A 235 -30.83 -6.72 30.29
CA SER A 235 -30.29 -6.83 31.65
C SER A 235 -28.77 -7.06 31.61
N GLU A 236 -28.14 -7.24 32.77
CA GLU A 236 -26.73 -7.65 32.85
C GLU A 236 -26.47 -9.03 32.24
N SER A 237 -27.52 -9.86 32.10
CA SER A 237 -27.45 -11.24 31.64
C SER A 237 -28.11 -11.47 30.26
N GLU A 238 -28.93 -10.54 29.77
CA GLU A 238 -29.70 -10.69 28.53
C GLU A 238 -29.45 -9.55 27.53
N THR A 239 -29.30 -9.91 26.27
CA THR A 239 -29.25 -8.99 25.13
C THR A 239 -30.38 -9.30 24.17
N GLU A 240 -31.15 -8.29 23.80
CA GLU A 240 -32.10 -8.39 22.70
C GLU A 240 -31.51 -7.83 21.42
N LEU A 241 -31.83 -8.49 20.32
CA LEU A 241 -31.47 -8.08 18.97
C LEU A 241 -32.68 -8.23 18.04
N VAL A 242 -32.87 -7.24 17.18
CA VAL A 242 -33.78 -7.34 16.05
C VAL A 242 -32.94 -7.62 14.81
N VAL A 243 -33.26 -8.71 14.12
CA VAL A 243 -32.63 -9.10 12.87
C VAL A 243 -33.63 -9.12 11.73
N GLU A 244 -33.15 -8.75 10.56
CA GLU A 244 -33.90 -8.80 9.32
C GLU A 244 -33.10 -9.60 8.32
N GLY A 245 -33.76 -10.49 7.58
CA GLY A 245 -33.03 -11.34 6.66
C GLY A 245 -33.90 -12.16 5.74
N THR A 246 -33.26 -12.73 4.73
CA THR A 246 -33.86 -13.72 3.84
C THR A 246 -33.47 -15.10 4.33
N ALA A 247 -34.50 -15.92 4.61
CA ALA A 247 -34.33 -17.33 4.93
C ALA A 247 -35.60 -18.09 4.54
N PHE A 248 -35.44 -19.37 4.17
CA PHE A 248 -36.56 -20.29 3.90
C PHE A 248 -37.52 -19.85 2.77
N GLY A 249 -37.04 -19.19 1.72
CA GLY A 249 -37.88 -18.74 0.60
C GLY A 249 -38.77 -17.53 0.91
N TYR A 250 -38.70 -16.97 2.12
CA TYR A 250 -39.33 -15.70 2.46
C TYR A 250 -38.40 -14.54 2.11
N THR A 251 -38.96 -13.53 1.44
CA THR A 251 -38.21 -12.37 0.97
C THR A 251 -37.86 -11.40 2.10
N PHE A 252 -38.57 -11.40 3.24
CA PHE A 252 -38.25 -10.55 4.40
C PHE A 252 -38.74 -11.17 5.72
N LEU A 253 -37.83 -11.72 6.53
CA LEU A 253 -38.11 -12.19 7.89
C LEU A 253 -37.49 -11.23 8.90
N LYS A 254 -38.34 -10.60 9.73
CA LYS A 254 -37.91 -9.74 10.83
C LYS A 254 -38.20 -10.42 12.17
N LEU A 255 -37.13 -10.75 12.90
CA LEU A 255 -37.18 -11.47 14.18
C LEU A 255 -36.58 -10.63 15.30
N GLU A 256 -37.25 -10.59 16.43
CA GLU A 256 -36.72 -10.19 17.73
C GLU A 256 -36.18 -11.45 18.41
N LEU A 257 -34.93 -11.43 18.85
CA LEU A 257 -34.25 -12.55 19.49
C LEU A 257 -33.60 -12.08 20.79
N VAL A 258 -33.64 -12.91 21.83
CA VAL A 258 -32.99 -12.64 23.12
C VAL A 258 -31.92 -13.69 23.37
N ILE A 259 -30.70 -13.23 23.63
CA ILE A 259 -29.50 -14.06 23.87
C ILE A 259 -29.02 -13.90 25.31
N SER A 260 -28.64 -15.01 25.94
CA SER A 260 -27.91 -15.03 27.21
C SER A 260 -26.46 -14.57 27.02
N ARG A 261 -26.01 -13.60 27.82
CA ARG A 261 -24.64 -13.08 27.80
C ARG A 261 -23.62 -14.06 28.37
N PHE A 262 -24.04 -14.95 29.26
CA PHE A 262 -23.15 -15.92 29.90
C PHE A 262 -22.96 -17.18 29.07
N SER A 263 -24.04 -17.70 28.49
CA SER A 263 -24.00 -18.96 27.73
C SER A 263 -23.99 -18.77 26.21
N SER A 264 -24.22 -17.56 25.71
CA SER A 264 -24.29 -17.25 24.27
C SER A 264 -25.25 -18.20 23.53
N VAL A 265 -26.44 -18.41 24.11
CA VAL A 265 -27.56 -19.20 23.55
C VAL A 265 -28.81 -18.34 23.45
N LEU A 266 -29.73 -18.71 22.55
CA LEU A 266 -31.03 -18.09 22.40
C LEU A 266 -31.97 -18.52 23.53
N ILE A 267 -32.49 -17.54 24.26
CA ILE A 267 -33.46 -17.73 25.34
C ILE A 267 -34.88 -17.71 24.79
N ARG A 268 -35.19 -16.75 23.93
CA ARG A 268 -36.52 -16.59 23.31
C ARG A 268 -36.42 -15.83 21.99
N GLY A 269 -37.41 -16.03 21.13
CA GLY A 269 -37.55 -15.28 19.87
C GLY A 269 -39.00 -14.96 19.54
N ARG A 270 -39.22 -13.92 18.74
CA ARG A 270 -40.54 -13.51 18.24
C ARG A 270 -40.43 -12.94 16.83
N ARG A 271 -41.39 -13.22 15.96
CA ARG A 271 -41.53 -12.53 14.67
C ARG A 271 -42.22 -11.17 14.84
N ILE A 272 -41.65 -10.13 14.26
CA ILE A 272 -42.11 -8.73 14.43
C ILE A 272 -43.10 -8.34 13.32
N GLU A 273 -42.82 -8.69 12.07
CA GLU A 273 -43.67 -8.35 10.92
C GLU A 273 -44.44 -9.59 10.44
N CYS A 274 -45.76 -9.49 10.55
CA CYS A 274 -46.73 -10.47 10.05
C CYS A 274 -47.61 -9.74 9.04
N ASP A 275 -47.28 -9.81 7.75
CA ASP A 275 -48.15 -9.29 6.70
C ASP A 275 -49.49 -10.04 6.73
N ARG A 276 -50.59 -9.30 6.91
CA ARG A 276 -51.94 -9.78 6.63
C ARG A 276 -52.12 -9.84 5.10
N ARG A 277 -51.57 -10.86 4.45
CA ARG A 277 -52.03 -11.38 3.13
C ARG A 277 -51.27 -12.64 2.76
N GLU A 278 -51.73 -13.76 3.29
CA GLU A 278 -51.86 -15.04 2.58
C GLU A 278 -52.84 -15.93 3.36
N LEU A 279 -54.09 -15.48 3.43
CA LEU A 279 -55.24 -16.36 3.65
C LEU A 279 -56.24 -16.05 2.54
N ASN A 280 -56.01 -16.67 1.39
CA ASN A 280 -57.07 -17.06 0.47
C ASN A 280 -56.71 -18.43 -0.11
N GLY A 281 -56.69 -19.40 0.80
CA GLY A 281 -57.07 -20.77 0.54
C GLY A 281 -58.04 -21.17 1.64
N GLN A 282 -59.33 -21.10 1.32
CA GLN A 282 -60.50 -21.56 2.12
C GLN A 282 -60.96 -20.66 3.28
N SER A 283 -61.95 -19.81 3.00
CA SER A 283 -63.30 -19.93 3.60
C SER A 283 -64.25 -18.89 2.98
N GLN A 284 -65.42 -19.37 2.59
CA GLN A 284 -66.51 -18.59 2.01
C GLN A 284 -67.25 -17.76 3.05
N HIS A 285 -67.96 -16.74 2.55
CA HIS A 285 -69.07 -15.99 3.16
C HIS A 285 -68.74 -15.06 4.36
N PHE A 286 -68.95 -13.75 4.20
CA PHE A 286 -70.15 -13.05 4.67
C PHE A 286 -70.12 -11.55 4.27
N LEU A 287 -71.33 -11.01 4.05
CA LEU A 287 -71.70 -9.70 3.51
C LEU A 287 -71.30 -8.49 4.38
N GLY A 288 -71.20 -7.31 3.75
CA GLY A 288 -71.30 -6.01 4.44
C GLY A 288 -70.90 -4.80 3.58
N ASN A 289 -71.89 -4.10 3.04
CA ASN A 289 -71.78 -2.83 2.31
C ASN A 289 -71.15 -1.71 3.16
N GLN A 290 -70.34 -0.84 2.52
CA GLN A 290 -70.52 0.62 2.63
C GLN A 290 -69.70 1.34 1.55
N GLU A 291 -70.41 2.07 0.69
CA GLU A 291 -69.90 3.12 -0.18
C GLU A 291 -69.29 4.25 0.66
N ILE A 292 -68.12 4.77 0.25
CA ILE A 292 -67.73 6.19 0.21
C ILE A 292 -66.22 6.25 -0.15
N GLU A 293 -65.90 7.01 -1.21
CA GLU A 293 -64.60 7.48 -1.75
C GLU A 293 -64.21 7.01 -3.17
N ASN A 294 -65.05 7.35 -4.14
CA ASN A 294 -64.85 7.13 -5.58
C ASN A 294 -63.82 8.07 -6.28
N ASN A 295 -62.94 8.75 -5.55
CA ASN A 295 -61.89 9.59 -6.16
C ASN A 295 -60.46 9.02 -6.03
N HIS A 296 -60.27 7.88 -5.37
CA HIS A 296 -58.96 7.20 -5.28
C HIS A 296 -58.81 6.03 -6.27
N PHE A 297 -59.91 5.54 -6.85
CA PHE A 297 -59.92 4.35 -7.72
C PHE A 297 -59.42 4.61 -9.15
N HIS A 298 -59.59 5.82 -9.69
CA HIS A 298 -59.14 6.15 -11.05
C HIS A 298 -57.61 6.26 -11.17
N GLY A 299 -56.92 6.70 -10.10
CA GLY A 299 -55.45 6.78 -10.06
C GLY A 299 -54.77 5.41 -9.97
N LEU A 300 -55.38 4.46 -9.26
CA LEU A 300 -54.83 3.09 -9.09
C LEU A 300 -54.90 2.28 -10.41
N ILE A 301 -56.00 2.40 -11.17
CA ILE A 301 -56.18 1.69 -12.45
C ILE A 301 -55.23 2.24 -13.53
N SER A 302 -55.02 3.57 -13.54
CA SER A 302 -54.07 4.24 -14.44
C SER A 302 -52.63 3.80 -14.20
N GLN A 303 -52.19 3.74 -12.93
CA GLN A 303 -50.83 3.31 -12.58
C GLN A 303 -50.55 1.85 -12.93
N GLU A 304 -51.53 0.96 -12.78
CA GLU A 304 -51.36 -0.47 -13.11
C GLU A 304 -51.22 -0.69 -14.62
N SER A 305 -51.99 0.05 -15.43
CA SER A 305 -51.87 0.06 -16.90
C SER A 305 -50.53 0.65 -17.37
N ALA A 306 -50.09 1.76 -16.77
CA ALA A 306 -48.80 2.38 -17.08
C ALA A 306 -47.64 1.43 -16.72
N LYS A 307 -47.70 0.77 -15.56
CA LYS A 307 -46.71 -0.22 -15.13
C LYS A 307 -46.63 -1.41 -16.09
N LYS A 308 -47.77 -1.89 -16.60
CA LYS A 308 -47.82 -2.94 -17.63
C LYS A 308 -47.15 -2.50 -18.94
N THR A 309 -47.39 -1.27 -19.36
CA THR A 309 -46.77 -0.67 -20.56
C THR A 309 -45.26 -0.58 -20.42
N VAL A 310 -44.78 -0.07 -19.29
CA VAL A 310 -43.34 0.02 -19.00
C VAL A 310 -42.69 -1.37 -18.92
N THR A 311 -43.39 -2.37 -18.35
CA THR A 311 -42.88 -3.76 -18.29
C THR A 311 -42.67 -4.34 -19.68
N ASN A 312 -43.67 -4.22 -20.55
CA ASN A 312 -43.57 -4.69 -21.93
C ASN A 312 -42.45 -3.98 -22.69
N PHE A 313 -42.27 -2.68 -22.47
CA PHE A 313 -41.18 -1.91 -23.05
C PHE A 313 -39.80 -2.41 -22.58
N LEU A 314 -39.59 -2.57 -21.28
CA LEU A 314 -38.32 -3.03 -20.71
C LEU A 314 -37.94 -4.43 -21.15
N THR A 315 -38.91 -5.34 -21.32
CA THR A 315 -38.66 -6.69 -21.87
C THR A 315 -38.15 -6.62 -23.31
N LYS A 316 -38.73 -5.76 -24.16
CA LYS A 316 -38.24 -5.56 -25.54
C LYS A 316 -36.85 -4.93 -25.57
N LEU A 317 -36.61 -3.96 -24.69
CA LEU A 317 -35.30 -3.31 -24.56
C LEU A 317 -34.22 -4.30 -24.14
N GLU A 318 -34.51 -5.20 -23.19
CA GLU A 318 -33.58 -6.24 -22.75
C GLU A 318 -33.20 -7.19 -23.90
N ILE A 319 -34.17 -7.58 -24.73
CA ILE A 319 -33.93 -8.41 -25.92
C ILE A 319 -33.01 -7.68 -26.91
N ALA A 320 -33.24 -6.38 -27.14
CA ALA A 320 -32.39 -5.56 -28.01
C ALA A 320 -30.97 -5.38 -27.45
N PHE A 321 -30.81 -5.25 -26.13
CA PHE A 321 -29.49 -5.15 -25.51
C PHE A 321 -28.70 -6.46 -25.63
N LYS A 322 -29.38 -7.61 -25.56
CA LYS A 322 -28.78 -8.94 -25.78
C LYS A 322 -28.42 -9.20 -27.23
N SER A 323 -29.16 -8.65 -28.19
CA SER A 323 -28.87 -8.85 -29.62
C SER A 323 -27.58 -8.16 -30.09
N LYS A 324 -27.10 -7.16 -29.35
CA LYS A 324 -25.93 -6.32 -29.70
C LYS A 324 -26.05 -5.57 -31.04
N ASP A 325 -27.22 -5.59 -31.67
CA ASP A 325 -27.46 -4.87 -32.91
C ASP A 325 -27.73 -3.39 -32.63
N THR A 326 -26.83 -2.51 -33.10
CA THR A 326 -26.92 -1.06 -32.97
C THR A 326 -28.24 -0.52 -33.50
N ASN A 327 -28.75 -1.07 -34.61
CA ASN A 327 -29.97 -0.59 -35.24
C ASN A 327 -31.20 -0.94 -34.39
N SER A 328 -31.26 -2.17 -33.88
CA SER A 328 -32.29 -2.61 -32.93
C SER A 328 -32.31 -1.77 -31.66
N ILE A 329 -31.15 -1.39 -31.11
CA ILE A 329 -31.05 -0.58 -29.89
C ILE A 329 -31.45 0.89 -30.15
N THR A 330 -30.99 1.47 -31.27
CA THR A 330 -31.23 2.88 -31.61
C THR A 330 -32.72 3.22 -31.66
N ASN A 331 -33.54 2.29 -32.13
CA ASN A 331 -34.99 2.49 -32.28
C ASN A 331 -35.74 2.68 -30.96
N PHE A 332 -35.13 2.39 -29.81
CA PHE A 332 -35.72 2.63 -28.48
C PHE A 332 -35.48 4.05 -27.95
N PHE A 333 -34.69 4.87 -28.64
CA PHE A 333 -34.29 6.21 -28.19
C PHE A 333 -34.66 7.28 -29.22
N LYS A 334 -35.29 8.36 -28.77
CA LYS A 334 -35.57 9.52 -29.62
C LYS A 334 -34.28 10.13 -30.16
N PRO A 335 -34.27 10.74 -31.36
CA PRO A 335 -33.09 11.45 -31.86
C PRO A 335 -32.55 12.53 -30.92
N SER A 336 -33.43 13.18 -30.17
CA SER A 336 -33.09 14.18 -29.15
C SER A 336 -32.79 13.57 -27.76
N PHE A 337 -32.64 12.25 -27.65
CA PHE A 337 -32.45 11.58 -26.38
C PHE A 337 -31.16 12.02 -25.69
N VAL A 338 -31.27 12.27 -24.39
CA VAL A 338 -30.17 12.62 -23.51
C VAL A 338 -30.22 11.72 -22.28
N PHE A 339 -29.08 11.12 -21.96
CA PHE A 339 -28.87 10.37 -20.73
C PHE A 339 -28.00 11.17 -19.75
N VAL A 340 -28.54 11.47 -18.56
CA VAL A 340 -27.77 12.09 -17.47
C VAL A 340 -27.31 11.00 -16.51
N GLY A 341 -26.10 10.51 -16.73
CA GLY A 341 -25.46 9.52 -15.87
C GLY A 341 -24.59 10.16 -14.78
N CYS A 342 -24.04 9.34 -13.89
CA CYS A 342 -23.20 9.83 -12.79
C CYS A 342 -21.87 10.47 -13.21
N MET A 343 -21.41 10.19 -14.43
CA MET A 343 -20.12 10.64 -14.95
C MET A 343 -20.26 11.72 -16.05
N GLY A 344 -21.49 12.19 -16.30
CA GLY A 344 -21.76 13.23 -17.27
C GLY A 344 -23.08 13.06 -18.01
N THR A 345 -23.28 13.92 -19.00
CA THR A 345 -24.43 13.91 -19.89
C THR A 345 -24.00 13.33 -21.24
N TYR A 346 -24.75 12.34 -21.70
CA TYR A 346 -24.46 11.59 -22.91
C TYR A 346 -25.58 11.81 -23.92
N ASN A 347 -25.21 12.06 -25.18
CA ASN A 347 -26.18 12.07 -26.27
C ASN A 347 -26.61 10.63 -26.62
N ARG A 348 -27.51 10.48 -27.58
CA ARG A 348 -28.04 9.18 -27.99
C ARG A 348 -26.94 8.21 -28.44
N GLU A 349 -26.04 8.66 -29.29
CA GLU A 349 -24.97 7.82 -29.86
C GLU A 349 -24.02 7.33 -28.76
N GLN A 350 -23.57 8.23 -27.88
CA GLN A 350 -22.73 7.88 -26.72
C GLN A 350 -23.44 6.93 -25.76
N SER A 351 -24.74 7.09 -25.55
CA SER A 351 -25.52 6.21 -24.67
C SER A 351 -25.62 4.80 -25.22
N ILE A 352 -25.76 4.65 -26.54
CA ILE A 352 -25.78 3.35 -27.22
C ILE A 352 -24.42 2.67 -27.10
N GLU A 353 -23.31 3.40 -27.28
CA GLU A 353 -21.95 2.88 -27.05
C GLU A 353 -21.77 2.37 -25.62
N LEU A 354 -22.25 3.11 -24.62
CA LEU A 354 -22.22 2.69 -23.21
C LEU A 354 -23.00 1.39 -22.98
N ILE A 355 -24.18 1.25 -23.58
CA ILE A 355 -25.02 0.05 -23.50
C ILE A 355 -24.33 -1.14 -24.17
N GLN A 356 -23.63 -0.92 -25.29
CA GLN A 356 -22.91 -1.97 -26.00
C GLN A 356 -21.74 -2.55 -25.20
N MET A 357 -21.19 -1.83 -24.24
CA MET A 357 -20.17 -2.34 -23.31
C MET A 357 -20.70 -3.33 -22.26
N ILE A 358 -22.02 -3.47 -22.08
CA ILE A 358 -22.62 -4.39 -21.09
C ILE A 358 -22.45 -5.84 -21.56
N PRO A 359 -21.80 -6.76 -20.83
CA PRO A 359 -21.63 -8.14 -21.29
C PRO A 359 -22.97 -8.83 -21.61
N SER A 360 -23.06 -9.56 -22.72
CA SER A 360 -24.30 -10.19 -23.22
C SER A 360 -24.89 -11.24 -22.26
N ASP A 361 -24.06 -11.79 -21.37
CA ASP A 361 -24.41 -12.76 -20.32
C ASP A 361 -24.89 -12.10 -19.01
N SER A 362 -24.97 -10.77 -18.97
CA SER A 362 -25.47 -10.03 -17.80
C SER A 362 -26.95 -10.30 -17.57
N LYS A 363 -27.29 -10.89 -16.42
CA LYS A 363 -28.69 -11.04 -15.98
C LYS A 363 -29.18 -9.70 -15.42
N LEU A 364 -29.89 -8.93 -16.26
CA LEU A 364 -30.51 -7.67 -15.85
C LEU A 364 -31.84 -7.97 -15.13
N ASN A 365 -31.88 -7.73 -13.82
CA ASN A 365 -33.10 -7.79 -13.03
C ASN A 365 -33.50 -6.37 -12.64
N TYR A 366 -34.78 -6.02 -12.70
CA TYR A 366 -35.26 -4.70 -12.28
C TYR A 366 -36.48 -4.81 -11.35
N SER A 367 -36.63 -3.82 -10.47
CA SER A 367 -37.86 -3.59 -9.70
C SER A 367 -38.33 -2.15 -9.86
N TYR A 368 -39.64 -1.92 -9.71
CA TYR A 368 -40.23 -0.58 -9.83
C TYR A 368 -40.16 0.17 -8.50
N LYS A 369 -39.69 1.41 -8.55
CA LYS A 369 -39.79 2.37 -7.43
C LYS A 369 -41.00 3.29 -7.60
N SER A 370 -41.22 3.81 -8.81
CA SER A 370 -42.42 4.56 -9.16
C SER A 370 -42.74 4.44 -10.64
N VAL A 371 -44.02 4.55 -10.99
CA VAL A 371 -44.51 4.70 -12.37
C VAL A 371 -45.62 5.73 -12.34
N GLU A 372 -45.42 6.82 -13.08
CA GLU A 372 -46.33 7.95 -13.17
C GLU A 372 -46.78 8.10 -14.62
N ASP A 373 -48.09 8.01 -14.84
CA ASP A 373 -48.68 8.30 -16.14
C ASP A 373 -48.87 9.82 -16.28
N LEU A 374 -48.18 10.43 -17.26
CA LEU A 374 -48.22 11.87 -17.54
C LEU A 374 -49.05 12.19 -18.79
N GLY A 375 -49.93 11.28 -19.21
CA GLY A 375 -50.76 11.45 -20.40
C GLY A 375 -50.11 10.85 -21.64
N GLU A 376 -49.35 11.63 -22.41
CA GLU A 376 -48.67 11.16 -23.63
C GLU A 376 -47.37 10.39 -23.34
N THR A 377 -46.80 10.62 -22.15
CA THR A 377 -45.58 9.97 -21.68
C THR A 377 -45.81 9.25 -20.35
N ILE A 378 -44.92 8.32 -20.04
CA ILE A 378 -44.86 7.64 -18.75
C ILE A 378 -43.50 7.94 -18.15
N LYS A 379 -43.49 8.48 -16.93
CA LYS A 379 -42.26 8.63 -16.15
C LYS A 379 -42.11 7.41 -15.25
N ALA A 380 -41.01 6.68 -15.40
CA ALA A 380 -40.75 5.46 -14.63
C ALA A 380 -39.42 5.54 -13.90
N THR A 381 -39.42 5.11 -12.64
CA THR A 381 -38.23 4.95 -11.82
C THR A 381 -38.05 3.47 -11.49
N VAL A 382 -36.92 2.90 -11.90
CA VAL A 382 -36.60 1.48 -11.74
C VAL A 382 -35.27 1.29 -11.02
N LEU A 383 -35.20 0.25 -10.18
CA LEU A 383 -33.98 -0.24 -9.55
C LEU A 383 -33.47 -1.43 -10.37
N ALA A 384 -32.46 -1.21 -11.20
CA ALA A 384 -31.85 -2.25 -12.02
C ALA A 384 -30.66 -2.90 -11.28
N SER A 385 -30.44 -4.19 -11.53
CA SER A 385 -29.35 -4.99 -10.98
C SER A 385 -28.85 -5.98 -12.04
N GLY A 386 -27.61 -6.46 -11.89
CA GLY A 386 -26.92 -7.25 -12.92
C GLY A 386 -25.58 -6.65 -13.37
N PHE A 387 -25.31 -5.40 -13.00
CA PHE A 387 -24.02 -4.72 -13.21
C PHE A 387 -23.08 -4.97 -12.03
N LYS A 388 -22.31 -6.06 -12.05
CA LYS A 388 -21.19 -6.37 -11.12
C LYS A 388 -21.35 -5.76 -9.70
N SER A 389 -22.39 -6.22 -8.99
CA SER A 389 -22.57 -6.13 -7.54
C SER A 389 -23.25 -4.89 -6.92
N PHE A 390 -23.98 -4.05 -7.66
CA PHE A 390 -24.82 -2.99 -7.05
C PHE A 390 -26.14 -2.75 -7.79
N HIS A 391 -27.17 -2.34 -7.04
CA HIS A 391 -28.44 -1.85 -7.59
C HIS A 391 -28.25 -0.41 -8.06
N VAL A 392 -28.75 -0.08 -9.24
CA VAL A 392 -28.70 1.26 -9.84
C VAL A 392 -30.12 1.74 -10.06
N GLU A 393 -30.42 2.93 -9.55
CA GLU A 393 -31.69 3.58 -9.82
C GLU A 393 -31.62 4.36 -11.14
N PHE A 394 -32.61 4.14 -12.01
CA PHE A 394 -32.78 4.84 -13.27
C PHE A 394 -34.18 5.45 -13.31
N GLU A 395 -34.26 6.72 -13.67
CA GLU A 395 -35.50 7.42 -13.99
C GLU A 395 -35.52 7.70 -15.50
N PHE A 396 -36.59 7.36 -16.20
CA PHE A 396 -36.72 7.65 -17.63
C PHE A 396 -38.14 8.09 -17.99
N VAL A 397 -38.24 8.83 -19.09
CA VAL A 397 -39.51 9.29 -19.68
C VAL A 397 -39.74 8.54 -20.98
N LEU A 398 -40.78 7.72 -21.02
CA LEU A 398 -41.18 6.89 -22.14
C LEU A 398 -42.34 7.54 -22.89
N ASN A 399 -42.19 7.79 -24.18
CA ASN A 399 -43.28 8.20 -25.05
C ASN A 399 -44.20 7.01 -25.38
N LYS A 400 -45.50 7.11 -25.10
CA LYS A 400 -46.44 6.01 -25.30
C LYS A 400 -46.68 5.68 -26.77
N LYS A 401 -46.72 6.70 -27.63
CA LYS A 401 -47.02 6.58 -29.06
C LYS A 401 -45.89 5.91 -29.81
N ASP A 402 -44.68 6.39 -29.57
CA ASP A 402 -43.50 5.95 -30.33
C ASP A 402 -42.77 4.79 -29.65
N GLN A 403 -43.10 4.49 -28.39
CA GLN A 403 -42.40 3.50 -27.58
C GLN A 403 -40.89 3.78 -27.54
N GLN A 404 -40.53 5.06 -27.39
CA GLN A 404 -39.16 5.54 -27.34
C GLN A 404 -38.90 6.34 -26.07
N ILE A 405 -37.69 6.23 -25.53
CA ILE A 405 -37.26 7.03 -24.40
C ILE A 405 -36.88 8.42 -24.90
N GLU A 406 -37.48 9.45 -24.28
CA GLU A 406 -37.20 10.85 -24.55
C GLU A 406 -36.01 11.35 -23.74
N SER A 407 -35.92 10.94 -22.47
CA SER A 407 -34.80 11.24 -21.59
C SER A 407 -34.66 10.17 -20.51
N ALA A 408 -33.44 10.02 -20.01
CA ALA A 408 -33.16 9.16 -18.86
C ALA A 408 -32.12 9.82 -17.95
N ARG A 409 -32.18 9.54 -16.66
CA ARG A 409 -31.19 9.96 -15.68
C ARG A 409 -31.01 8.93 -14.57
N MET A 410 -29.86 8.96 -13.93
CA MET A 410 -29.64 8.27 -12.67
C MET A 410 -29.93 9.27 -11.53
N PRO A 411 -31.11 9.21 -10.87
CA PRO A 411 -31.45 10.18 -9.83
C PRO A 411 -30.52 10.04 -8.62
N ASP A 412 -30.20 8.81 -8.25
CA ASP A 412 -29.28 8.48 -7.16
C ASP A 412 -28.07 7.75 -7.74
N CYS A 413 -26.98 8.49 -7.88
CA CYS A 413 -25.68 7.90 -8.10
C CYS A 413 -25.25 7.22 -6.80
N PRO A 414 -25.07 5.87 -6.77
CA PRO A 414 -24.65 5.19 -5.56
C PRO A 414 -23.41 5.89 -5.03
N LYS A 415 -23.54 6.44 -3.82
CA LYS A 415 -22.44 7.09 -3.11
C LYS A 415 -21.37 6.05 -2.83
N ARG A 416 -20.51 5.77 -3.80
CA ARG A 416 -19.13 5.36 -3.52
C ARG A 416 -18.42 6.57 -2.92
N ARG A 417 -18.78 6.98 -1.70
CA ARG A 417 -18.22 8.17 -1.04
C ARG A 417 -18.10 9.41 -1.96
N PHE A 418 -18.98 9.56 -2.95
CA PHE A 418 -19.09 10.78 -3.73
C PHE A 418 -19.96 11.75 -2.94
N ASN A 419 -19.33 12.39 -1.94
CA ASN A 419 -19.89 13.59 -1.32
C ASN A 419 -19.60 14.76 -2.27
N GLY A 420 -20.65 15.26 -2.91
CA GLY A 420 -20.63 16.56 -3.58
C GLY A 420 -20.32 17.66 -2.57
N VAL A 421 -19.07 18.10 -2.58
CA VAL A 421 -18.67 19.49 -2.42
C VAL A 421 -17.69 19.71 -3.56
N GLY A 422 -17.94 20.67 -4.45
CA GLY A 422 -17.10 20.97 -5.61
C GLY A 422 -15.62 20.98 -5.22
N GLY A 423 -14.90 19.90 -5.53
CA GLY A 423 -13.71 19.50 -4.81
C GLY A 423 -12.71 18.77 -5.69
N ALA A 424 -11.55 18.47 -5.08
CA ALA A 424 -10.40 17.90 -5.77
C ALA A 424 -10.71 16.63 -6.58
N GLU A 425 -11.70 15.84 -6.18
CA GLU A 425 -12.08 14.60 -6.87
C GLU A 425 -12.79 14.85 -8.21
N GLU A 426 -13.76 15.77 -8.25
CA GLU A 426 -14.43 16.17 -9.51
C GLU A 426 -13.41 16.75 -10.50
N LYS A 427 -12.48 17.56 -9.98
CA LYS A 427 -11.41 18.15 -10.79
C LYS A 427 -10.48 17.10 -11.37
N VAL A 428 -10.09 16.11 -10.58
CA VAL A 428 -9.30 14.96 -11.06
C VAL A 428 -10.09 14.17 -12.11
N GLN A 429 -11.39 13.95 -11.93
CA GLN A 429 -12.20 13.25 -12.93
C GLN A 429 -12.29 14.02 -14.26
N LYS A 430 -12.52 15.35 -14.21
CA LYS A 430 -12.48 16.22 -15.39
C LYS A 430 -11.11 16.17 -16.07
N PHE A 431 -10.04 16.22 -15.29
CA PHE A 431 -8.67 16.10 -15.78
C PHE A 431 -8.43 14.74 -16.47
N LEU A 432 -8.84 13.62 -15.84
CA LEU A 432 -8.70 12.29 -16.40
C LEU A 432 -9.48 12.12 -17.72
N GLY A 433 -10.68 12.69 -17.81
CA GLY A 433 -11.44 12.73 -19.06
C GLY A 433 -10.72 13.52 -20.17
N ARG A 434 -10.11 14.66 -19.83
CA ARG A 434 -9.28 15.44 -20.76
C ARG A 434 -8.02 14.67 -21.17
N MET A 435 -7.39 13.96 -20.24
CA MET A 435 -6.22 13.12 -20.49
C MET A 435 -6.54 12.00 -21.48
N ALA A 436 -7.65 11.28 -21.28
CA ALA A 436 -8.08 10.24 -22.20
C ALA A 436 -8.28 10.77 -23.63
N ARG A 437 -9.07 11.84 -23.80
CA ARG A 437 -9.28 12.47 -25.12
C ARG A 437 -7.98 12.96 -25.76
N SER A 438 -7.04 13.47 -24.96
CA SER A 438 -5.75 13.95 -25.46
C SER A 438 -4.88 12.79 -25.96
N ILE A 439 -4.86 11.67 -25.24
CA ILE A 439 -4.16 10.45 -25.66
C ILE A 439 -4.80 9.88 -26.93
N GLU A 440 -6.13 9.82 -26.99
CA GLU A 440 -6.89 9.41 -28.18
C GLU A 440 -6.60 10.28 -29.40
N SER A 441 -6.40 11.60 -29.19
CA SER A 441 -6.11 12.53 -30.28
C SER A 441 -4.78 12.25 -31.00
N ARG A 442 -3.85 11.52 -30.35
CA ARG A 442 -2.47 11.26 -30.82
C ARG A 442 -1.64 12.49 -31.17
N LYS A 443 -2.06 13.67 -30.74
CA LYS A 443 -1.32 14.92 -30.99
C LYS A 443 -0.32 15.13 -29.86
N SER A 444 0.97 14.97 -30.17
CA SER A 444 2.07 15.16 -29.21
C SER A 444 1.93 16.47 -28.42
N LYS A 445 1.62 17.57 -29.10
CA LYS A 445 1.41 18.89 -28.47
C LYS A 445 0.27 18.88 -27.44
N THR A 446 -0.89 18.31 -27.80
CA THR A 446 -2.07 18.22 -26.93
C THR A 446 -1.83 17.33 -25.71
N ILE A 447 -1.08 16.23 -25.88
CA ILE A 447 -0.69 15.36 -24.76
C ILE A 447 0.32 16.09 -23.86
N SER A 448 1.32 16.75 -24.44
CA SER A 448 2.36 17.49 -23.74
C SER A 448 1.80 18.65 -22.88
N GLU A 449 0.69 19.26 -23.29
CA GLU A 449 0.01 20.34 -22.55
C GLU A 449 -0.58 19.88 -21.19
N LEU A 450 -0.76 18.58 -20.98
CA LEU A 450 -1.26 18.02 -19.71
C LEU A 450 -0.21 18.02 -18.59
N PHE A 451 1.06 18.24 -18.92
CA PHE A 451 2.20 18.06 -18.01
C PHE A 451 2.95 19.38 -17.80
N GLN A 452 3.36 19.64 -16.55
CA GLN A 452 4.30 20.72 -16.24
C GLN A 452 5.65 20.47 -16.91
N ALA A 453 6.40 21.54 -17.19
CA ALA A 453 7.72 21.42 -17.83
C ALA A 453 8.67 20.51 -17.05
N THR A 454 8.59 20.53 -15.72
CA THR A 454 9.40 19.74 -14.77
C THR A 454 8.83 18.35 -14.47
N PHE A 455 7.82 17.88 -15.23
CA PHE A 455 7.15 16.61 -14.94
C PHE A 455 8.11 15.41 -15.02
N ILE A 456 8.04 14.55 -13.99
CA ILE A 456 8.75 13.26 -13.95
C ILE A 456 7.78 12.13 -13.57
N PHE A 457 7.81 11.05 -14.36
CA PHE A 457 7.09 9.81 -14.08
C PHE A 457 8.04 8.69 -13.66
N TYR A 458 7.89 8.18 -12.45
CA TYR A 458 8.65 7.04 -11.94
C TYR A 458 7.97 5.72 -12.35
N GLY A 459 8.36 5.24 -13.53
CA GLY A 459 7.83 4.00 -14.12
C GLY A 459 8.68 2.77 -13.80
N PHE A 460 8.24 1.62 -14.33
CA PHE A 460 8.90 0.32 -14.15
C PHE A 460 10.36 0.27 -14.65
N ARG A 461 10.72 1.13 -15.60
CA ARG A 461 12.05 1.19 -16.23
C ARG A 461 12.92 2.32 -15.68
N GLY A 462 12.46 3.01 -14.63
CA GLY A 462 13.12 4.19 -14.08
C GLY A 462 12.30 5.47 -14.27
N PRO A 463 12.86 6.62 -13.87
CA PRO A 463 12.24 7.93 -14.09
C PRO A 463 12.20 8.24 -15.58
N LEU A 464 11.07 8.77 -16.03
CA LEU A 464 10.87 9.31 -17.37
C LEU A 464 10.58 10.80 -17.22
N ASN A 465 11.33 11.64 -17.91
CA ASN A 465 11.00 13.06 -17.99
C ASN A 465 9.73 13.27 -18.85
N LYS A 466 9.26 14.53 -18.93
CA LYS A 466 8.07 14.89 -19.71
C LYS A 466 8.09 14.35 -21.13
N ASP A 467 9.17 14.60 -21.89
CA ASP A 467 9.22 14.24 -23.31
C ASP A 467 9.29 12.72 -23.51
N GLU A 468 10.06 12.03 -22.68
CA GLU A 468 10.13 10.56 -22.67
C GLU A 468 8.78 9.91 -22.33
N PHE A 469 8.05 10.49 -21.38
CA PHE A 469 6.73 10.00 -21.00
C PHE A 469 5.69 10.25 -22.10
N VAL A 470 5.68 11.44 -22.70
CA VAL A 470 4.80 11.76 -23.84
C VAL A 470 5.11 10.85 -25.04
N ALA A 471 6.39 10.62 -25.34
CA ALA A 471 6.79 9.69 -26.38
C ALA A 471 6.30 8.26 -26.10
N SER A 472 6.33 7.83 -24.84
CA SER A 472 5.80 6.52 -24.43
C SER A 472 4.28 6.42 -24.61
N LEU A 473 3.53 7.49 -24.33
CA LEU A 473 2.08 7.53 -24.57
C LEU A 473 1.73 7.49 -26.07
N LEU A 474 2.57 8.09 -26.93
CA LEU A 474 2.37 8.06 -28.38
C LEU A 474 2.62 6.67 -29.00
N GLN A 475 3.37 5.79 -28.33
CA GLN A 475 3.65 4.43 -28.80
C GLN A 475 2.47 3.46 -28.61
N ILE A 476 1.38 3.89 -27.97
CA ILE A 476 0.20 3.04 -27.77
C ILE A 476 -0.47 2.75 -29.12
N PRO A 477 -0.77 1.49 -29.49
CA PRO A 477 -1.39 1.16 -30.77
C PRO A 477 -2.78 1.80 -30.96
N SER A 478 -3.11 2.14 -32.21
CA SER A 478 -4.44 2.68 -32.58
C SER A 478 -5.55 1.68 -32.29
N GLY A 479 -6.67 2.14 -31.72
CA GLY A 479 -7.80 1.27 -31.34
C GLY A 479 -7.62 0.51 -30.01
N THR A 480 -6.56 0.82 -29.25
CA THR A 480 -6.38 0.23 -27.92
C THR A 480 -7.41 0.80 -26.94
N ASN A 481 -8.29 -0.06 -26.41
CA ASN A 481 -9.20 0.29 -25.32
C ASN A 481 -8.42 0.48 -24.01
N PHE A 482 -7.96 1.70 -23.74
CA PHE A 482 -7.40 2.04 -22.44
C PHE A 482 -8.49 2.54 -21.50
N SER A 483 -8.39 2.18 -20.22
CA SER A 483 -9.32 2.65 -19.18
C SER A 483 -8.53 3.14 -17.99
N ILE A 484 -8.95 4.27 -17.43
CA ILE A 484 -8.32 4.87 -16.25
C ILE A 484 -9.40 4.94 -15.16
N THR A 485 -9.25 4.12 -14.13
CA THR A 485 -10.20 4.07 -13.01
C THR A 485 -9.60 4.78 -11.80
N LEU A 486 -10.24 5.86 -11.35
CA LEU A 486 -9.83 6.59 -10.15
C LEU A 486 -10.00 5.72 -8.89
N LYS A 487 -8.97 5.66 -8.05
CA LYS A 487 -8.92 4.86 -6.82
C LYS A 487 -8.98 5.70 -5.55
N SER A 488 -8.26 6.82 -5.51
CA SER A 488 -8.28 7.75 -4.37
C SER A 488 -7.92 9.17 -4.79
N VAL A 489 -8.41 10.16 -4.05
CA VAL A 489 -8.05 11.58 -4.20
C VAL A 489 -7.83 12.21 -2.83
N LYS A 490 -6.81 13.05 -2.72
CA LYS A 490 -6.48 13.83 -1.54
C LYS A 490 -5.95 15.20 -1.96
N LYS A 491 -6.63 16.27 -1.54
CA LYS A 491 -6.12 17.64 -1.70
C LYS A 491 -4.99 17.89 -0.70
N ILE A 492 -3.89 18.46 -1.16
CA ILE A 492 -2.68 18.75 -0.40
C ILE A 492 -2.18 20.15 -0.81
N GLY A 493 -2.69 21.19 -0.14
CA GLY A 493 -2.37 22.58 -0.49
C GLY A 493 -2.83 22.94 -1.92
N PRO A 494 -1.95 23.50 -2.77
CA PRO A 494 -2.27 23.82 -4.18
C PRO A 494 -2.20 22.57 -5.08
N TYR A 495 -2.04 21.39 -4.50
CA TYR A 495 -1.91 20.13 -5.23
C TYR A 495 -3.05 19.18 -4.92
N ILE A 496 -3.33 18.31 -5.87
CA ILE A 496 -4.25 17.20 -5.72
C ILE A 496 -3.47 15.92 -5.99
N LYS A 497 -3.31 15.12 -4.94
CA LYS A 497 -2.71 13.80 -5.00
C LYS A 497 -3.79 12.78 -5.27
N TYR A 498 -3.64 11.97 -6.32
CA TYR A 498 -4.64 10.96 -6.65
C TYR A 498 -4.02 9.66 -7.17
N SER A 499 -4.71 8.55 -6.97
CA SER A 499 -4.30 7.24 -7.50
C SER A 499 -5.30 6.71 -8.51
N VAL A 500 -4.80 6.01 -9.52
CA VAL A 500 -5.59 5.41 -10.61
C VAL A 500 -5.13 3.99 -10.88
N SER A 501 -6.04 3.18 -11.41
CA SER A 501 -5.74 1.91 -12.08
C SER A 501 -5.87 2.13 -13.58
N ALA A 502 -4.77 1.99 -14.32
CA ALA A 502 -4.73 2.16 -15.77
C ALA A 502 -4.66 0.79 -16.46
N ALA A 503 -5.58 0.53 -17.39
CA ALA A 503 -5.59 -0.63 -18.28
C ALA A 503 -5.34 -0.18 -19.72
N GLY A 504 -4.87 -1.10 -20.59
CA GLY A 504 -4.61 -0.82 -22.01
C GLY A 504 -3.18 -0.38 -22.34
N PHE A 505 -2.31 -0.22 -21.36
CA PHE A 505 -0.88 0.11 -21.56
C PHE A 505 0.04 -1.13 -21.48
N GLY A 506 -0.54 -2.34 -21.58
CA GLY A 506 0.14 -3.63 -21.45
C GLY A 506 -0.83 -4.78 -21.18
N HIS A 507 -0.32 -5.99 -20.92
CA HIS A 507 -1.14 -7.20 -20.71
C HIS A 507 -1.98 -7.20 -19.43
N LYS A 508 -1.64 -6.35 -18.45
CA LYS A 508 -2.36 -6.25 -17.18
C LYS A 508 -2.53 -4.78 -16.80
N PRO A 509 -3.66 -4.42 -16.14
CA PRO A 509 -3.79 -3.11 -15.54
C PRO A 509 -2.74 -2.91 -14.46
N PHE A 510 -2.26 -1.67 -14.31
CA PHE A 510 -1.30 -1.29 -13.29
C PHE A 510 -1.80 -0.07 -12.53
N ASP A 511 -1.43 0.00 -11.26
CA ASP A 511 -1.77 1.12 -10.40
C ASP A 511 -0.72 2.21 -10.49
N SER A 512 -1.15 3.46 -10.46
CA SER A 512 -0.27 4.62 -10.44
C SER A 512 -0.82 5.71 -9.53
N GLU A 513 0.07 6.56 -9.05
CA GLU A 513 -0.25 7.74 -8.26
C GLU A 513 0.32 8.97 -8.96
N PHE A 514 -0.42 10.07 -8.91
CA PHE A 514 -0.12 11.31 -9.61
C PHE A 514 -0.33 12.53 -8.70
N ILE A 515 0.44 13.59 -8.97
CA ILE A 515 0.29 14.91 -8.37
C ILE A 515 -0.17 15.89 -9.45
N LEU A 516 -1.38 16.41 -9.30
CA LEU A 516 -1.97 17.44 -10.16
C LEU A 516 -1.85 18.80 -9.47
N ASN A 517 -1.37 19.80 -10.18
CA ASN A 517 -1.41 21.19 -9.73
C ASN A 517 -2.83 21.74 -9.92
N ASP A 518 -3.45 22.18 -8.82
CA ASP A 518 -4.83 22.67 -8.76
C ASP A 518 -4.98 23.98 -9.54
N GLU A 519 -3.98 24.84 -9.63
CA GLU A 519 -4.10 26.11 -10.35
C GLU A 519 -3.91 25.95 -11.85
N SER A 520 -2.91 25.16 -12.25
CA SER A 520 -2.54 25.05 -13.66
C SER A 520 -3.27 23.95 -14.42
N ASP A 521 -3.98 23.06 -13.72
CA ASP A 521 -4.53 21.81 -14.27
C ASP A 521 -3.47 20.96 -15.00
N LYS A 522 -2.24 20.89 -14.46
CA LYS A 522 -1.14 20.11 -15.08
C LYS A 522 -0.51 19.16 -14.08
N LEU A 523 -0.07 18.01 -14.57
CA LEU A 523 0.65 17.03 -13.76
C LEU A 523 2.06 17.49 -13.45
N GLU A 524 2.44 17.37 -12.18
CA GLU A 524 3.81 17.66 -11.71
C GLU A 524 4.65 16.39 -11.56
N SER A 525 4.04 15.28 -11.18
CA SER A 525 4.74 14.00 -11.08
C SER A 525 3.77 12.82 -11.12
N GLY A 526 4.32 11.63 -11.38
CA GLY A 526 3.60 10.38 -11.18
C GLY A 526 4.52 9.21 -10.84
N ILE A 527 3.96 8.13 -10.32
CA ILE A 527 4.67 6.91 -9.95
C ILE A 527 3.78 5.68 -10.18
N ALA A 528 4.35 4.60 -10.71
CA ALA A 528 3.68 3.30 -10.80
C ALA A 528 3.79 2.54 -9.46
N LEU A 529 2.66 2.07 -8.91
CA LEU A 529 2.58 1.46 -7.57
C LEU A 529 2.78 -0.06 -7.55
N SER A 530 2.68 -0.75 -8.70
CA SER A 530 2.64 -2.23 -8.76
C SER A 530 3.64 -2.81 -9.76
N CYS A 531 4.92 -2.87 -9.38
CA CYS A 531 5.95 -3.56 -10.15
C CYS A 531 5.93 -5.08 -9.82
N HIS A 532 5.27 -5.90 -10.66
CA HIS A 532 5.41 -7.35 -10.59
C HIS A 532 6.63 -7.81 -11.38
N HIS A 533 7.81 -7.78 -10.76
CA HIS A 533 8.86 -8.74 -11.12
C HIS A 533 8.81 -9.90 -10.13
N GLY A 534 8.72 -11.12 -10.67
CA GLY A 534 8.72 -12.35 -9.89
C GLY A 534 9.92 -12.43 -8.95
N SER A 535 9.67 -13.01 -7.78
CA SER A 535 10.55 -13.23 -6.63
C SER A 535 10.74 -12.06 -5.64
N SER A 536 9.94 -12.12 -4.58
CA SER A 536 10.20 -11.71 -3.18
C SER A 536 11.08 -10.48 -2.92
N LYS A 537 10.43 -9.32 -2.82
CA LYS A 537 10.34 -8.48 -1.60
C LYS A 537 9.50 -7.24 -1.95
N ARG A 538 8.25 -7.20 -1.49
CA ARG A 538 7.50 -5.95 -1.39
C ARG A 538 8.22 -5.08 -0.37
N ARG A 539 9.01 -4.11 -0.84
CA ARG A 539 9.27 -2.88 -0.08
C ARG A 539 8.02 -2.04 -0.22
N ASP A 540 7.44 -1.69 0.92
CA ASP A 540 6.33 -0.76 1.04
C ASP A 540 6.78 0.61 0.48
N PHE A 541 6.41 0.89 -0.77
CA PHE A 541 6.52 2.21 -1.36
C PHE A 541 5.18 2.92 -1.17
N LEU A 542 5.07 3.73 -0.10
CA LEU A 542 4.19 4.91 0.10
C LEU A 542 4.16 5.30 1.61
N PRO A 543 4.21 6.60 2.03
CA PRO A 543 5.02 7.73 1.59
C PRO A 543 5.82 8.31 2.79
N GLN A 544 7.12 8.00 2.90
CA GLN A 544 8.05 8.69 3.81
C GLN A 544 8.74 9.90 3.14
N ASN A 545 8.52 10.10 1.83
CA ASN A 545 9.34 10.96 0.97
C ASN A 545 8.63 12.21 0.42
N GLN A 546 7.52 12.67 1.01
CA GLN A 546 6.88 13.90 0.53
C GLN A 546 7.80 15.12 0.70
N ALA A 547 8.52 15.20 1.81
CA ALA A 547 9.55 16.24 2.02
C ALA A 547 10.67 16.13 0.98
N GLU A 548 11.09 14.91 0.65
CA GLU A 548 12.13 14.66 -0.36
C GLU A 548 11.70 15.08 -1.78
N VAL A 549 10.46 14.81 -2.17
CA VAL A 549 9.96 15.23 -3.50
C VAL A 549 9.94 16.75 -3.61
N ILE A 550 9.43 17.43 -2.59
CA ILE A 550 9.36 18.91 -2.55
C ILE A 550 10.77 19.49 -2.64
N VAL A 551 11.71 18.95 -1.84
CA VAL A 551 13.10 19.41 -1.84
C VAL A 551 13.79 19.12 -3.17
N LYS A 552 13.62 17.93 -3.76
CA LYS A 552 14.24 17.61 -5.05
C LYS A 552 13.77 18.56 -6.15
N ASN A 553 12.49 18.90 -6.19
CA ASN A 553 11.96 19.88 -7.13
C ASN A 553 12.55 21.28 -6.88
N HIS A 554 12.64 21.70 -5.60
CA HIS A 554 13.28 22.95 -5.21
C HIS A 554 14.76 23.00 -5.64
N LEU A 555 15.52 21.91 -5.48
CA LEU A 555 16.94 21.84 -5.86
C LEU A 555 17.18 21.95 -7.37
N VAL A 556 16.26 21.41 -8.18
CA VAL A 556 16.29 21.59 -9.64
C VAL A 556 16.08 23.05 -9.99
N ALA A 557 15.02 23.67 -9.47
CA ALA A 557 14.74 25.09 -9.68
C ALA A 557 15.91 25.98 -9.19
N ALA A 558 16.54 25.60 -8.07
CA ALA A 558 17.69 26.32 -7.54
C ALA A 558 18.93 26.22 -8.43
N SER A 559 19.17 25.05 -9.00
CA SER A 559 20.28 24.87 -9.95
C SER A 559 20.05 25.71 -11.21
N GLU A 560 18.83 25.72 -11.75
CA GLU A 560 18.45 26.53 -12.92
C GLU A 560 18.57 28.03 -12.64
N ALA A 561 18.08 28.49 -11.49
CA ALA A 561 18.18 29.89 -11.09
C ALA A 561 19.64 30.35 -10.99
N VAL A 562 20.52 29.55 -10.39
CA VAL A 562 21.95 29.86 -10.29
C VAL A 562 22.62 29.87 -11.68
N GLN A 563 22.22 28.98 -12.59
CA GLN A 563 22.72 28.99 -13.97
C GLN A 563 22.37 30.28 -14.72
N THR A 564 21.25 30.95 -14.39
CA THR A 564 20.92 32.25 -15.00
C THR A 564 21.90 33.36 -14.62
N ARG A 565 22.61 33.23 -13.50
CA ARG A 565 23.42 34.26 -12.83
C ARG A 565 22.69 35.57 -12.50
N ASN A 566 21.38 35.65 -12.76
CA ASN A 566 20.59 36.84 -12.53
C ASN A 566 20.30 36.94 -11.03
N SER A 567 20.86 37.97 -10.38
CA SER A 567 20.71 38.19 -8.94
C SER A 567 19.25 38.35 -8.50
N ILE A 568 18.37 38.83 -9.40
CA ILE A 568 16.93 38.93 -9.14
C ILE A 568 16.31 37.53 -9.09
N VAL A 569 16.59 36.69 -10.10
CA VAL A 569 16.08 35.31 -10.19
C VAL A 569 16.63 34.43 -9.07
N ILE A 570 17.90 34.59 -8.71
CA ILE A 570 18.49 33.87 -7.58
C ILE A 570 17.86 34.35 -6.26
N GLY A 571 17.61 35.66 -6.13
CA GLY A 571 17.06 36.27 -4.94
C GLY A 571 15.62 35.86 -4.61
N THR A 572 14.82 35.38 -5.56
CA THR A 572 13.45 34.91 -5.30
C THR A 572 13.40 33.60 -4.53
N MET A 573 14.50 32.83 -4.50
CA MET A 573 14.59 31.55 -3.79
C MET A 573 14.81 31.68 -2.29
N PHE A 574 15.10 32.89 -1.81
CA PHE A 574 15.45 33.15 -0.41
C PHE A 574 14.38 34.01 0.24
N ASP A 575 13.99 33.65 1.46
CA ASP A 575 13.14 34.46 2.32
C ASP A 575 13.80 35.83 2.57
N PRO A 576 13.05 36.94 2.70
CA PRO A 576 13.61 38.25 2.99
C PRO A 576 14.57 38.27 4.18
N ASN A 577 14.32 37.45 5.20
CA ASN A 577 15.13 37.33 6.41
C ASN A 577 16.08 36.13 6.38
N PHE A 578 16.45 35.66 5.18
CA PHE A 578 17.34 34.51 5.05
C PHE A 578 18.74 34.81 5.59
N GLU A 579 19.20 33.89 6.43
CA GLU A 579 20.56 33.85 6.99
C GLU A 579 21.23 32.51 6.67
N PHE A 580 22.52 32.58 6.32
CA PHE A 580 23.34 31.42 6.02
C PHE A 580 24.60 31.39 6.87
N ASP A 581 24.73 30.37 7.72
CA ASP A 581 25.90 30.18 8.58
C ASP A 581 26.98 29.42 7.80
N GLY A 582 27.93 30.16 7.24
CA GLY A 582 29.08 29.58 6.55
C GLY A 582 30.31 29.47 7.46
N CYS A 583 31.34 28.77 6.99
CA CYS A 583 32.52 28.50 7.81
C CYS A 583 33.37 29.73 8.17
N LYS A 584 33.17 30.86 7.48
CA LYS A 584 33.87 32.12 7.75
C LYS A 584 32.98 33.18 8.43
N GLY A 585 31.77 32.80 8.83
CA GLY A 585 30.79 33.70 9.43
C GLY A 585 29.41 33.58 8.78
N ASN A 586 28.50 34.43 9.24
CA ASN A 586 27.11 34.43 8.80
C ASN A 586 26.95 35.34 7.58
N TYR A 587 26.15 34.91 6.63
CA TYR A 587 25.90 35.59 5.37
C TYR A 587 24.42 35.95 5.25
N THR A 588 24.14 37.20 4.92
CA THR A 588 22.77 37.63 4.61
C THR A 588 22.34 37.15 3.23
N LYS A 589 21.03 37.17 2.96
CA LYS A 589 20.45 36.98 1.61
C LYS A 589 21.24 37.68 0.50
N GLN A 590 21.53 38.98 0.65
CA GLN A 590 22.21 39.75 -0.39
C GLN A 590 23.64 39.24 -0.63
N GLN A 591 24.34 38.85 0.43
CA GLN A 591 25.69 38.29 0.33
C GLN A 591 25.69 36.93 -0.36
N VAL A 592 24.74 36.05 -0.03
CA VAL A 592 24.60 34.73 -0.68
C VAL A 592 24.21 34.87 -2.16
N VAL A 593 23.27 35.75 -2.49
CA VAL A 593 22.89 36.04 -3.88
C VAL A 593 24.10 36.56 -4.66
N ALA A 594 24.87 37.49 -4.09
CA ALA A 594 26.08 38.02 -4.72
C ALA A 594 27.14 36.93 -4.95
N LEU A 595 27.29 35.97 -4.02
CA LEU A 595 28.21 34.83 -4.18
C LEU A 595 27.75 33.89 -5.30
N LEU A 596 26.46 33.54 -5.34
CA LEU A 596 25.90 32.63 -6.35
C LEU A 596 25.94 33.25 -7.76
N SER A 597 25.67 34.55 -7.90
CA SER A 597 25.77 35.26 -9.18
C SER A 597 27.19 35.31 -9.75
N ARG A 598 28.24 35.10 -8.93
CA ARG A 598 29.65 35.15 -9.34
C ARG A 598 30.23 33.81 -9.79
N ILE A 599 29.44 32.73 -9.79
CA ILE A 599 29.91 31.41 -10.23
C ILE A 599 30.31 31.47 -11.72
N PRO A 600 31.53 31.06 -12.13
CA PRO A 600 32.03 31.23 -13.50
C PRO A 600 31.17 30.56 -14.60
N PRO A 601 31.18 31.12 -15.84
CA PRO A 601 30.69 30.46 -17.06
C PRO A 601 31.17 29.02 -17.20
N GLY A 602 30.26 28.10 -17.53
CA GLY A 602 30.58 26.69 -17.79
C GLY A 602 30.84 25.81 -16.56
N ARG A 603 30.89 26.37 -15.35
CA ARG A 603 31.04 25.58 -14.12
C ARG A 603 29.69 24.97 -13.74
N GLN A 604 29.63 23.65 -13.60
CA GLN A 604 28.41 22.95 -13.19
C GLN A 604 28.11 23.25 -11.73
N PHE A 605 26.91 23.78 -11.48
CA PHE A 605 26.36 23.97 -10.14
C PHE A 605 25.17 23.02 -9.97
N TYR A 606 25.27 22.12 -8.99
CA TYR A 606 24.24 21.11 -8.72
C TYR A 606 24.30 20.64 -7.27
N PHE A 607 23.25 19.92 -6.87
CA PHE A 607 23.11 19.38 -5.52
C PHE A 607 23.08 17.85 -5.55
N ALA A 608 23.82 17.21 -4.67
CA ALA A 608 23.55 15.82 -4.30
C ALA A 608 22.64 15.81 -3.06
N PHE A 609 21.39 15.43 -3.25
CA PHE A 609 20.41 15.29 -2.18
C PHE A 609 20.82 14.20 -1.17
N GLN A 610 20.74 14.50 0.13
CA GLN A 610 20.97 13.51 1.19
C GLN A 610 19.68 13.07 1.87
N TYR A 611 18.95 14.00 2.48
CA TYR A 611 17.67 13.72 3.15
C TYR A 611 16.79 14.97 3.21
N ALA A 612 15.50 14.77 3.48
CA ALA A 612 14.56 15.82 3.83
C ALA A 612 13.53 15.32 4.84
N LYS A 613 13.13 16.17 5.78
CA LYS A 613 12.09 15.88 6.76
C LYS A 613 11.25 17.12 7.06
N PHE A 614 9.97 16.93 7.32
CA PHE A 614 9.13 18.01 7.85
C PHE A 614 9.55 18.34 9.27
N LEU A 615 9.64 19.64 9.57
CA LEU A 615 9.68 20.12 10.94
C LEU A 615 8.25 20.11 11.51
N SER A 616 8.11 20.31 12.82
CA SER A 616 6.79 20.45 13.46
C SER A 616 6.66 21.88 13.97
N PRO A 617 5.67 22.68 13.49
CA PRO A 617 4.63 22.33 12.50
C PRO A 617 5.16 22.06 11.06
N PRO A 618 4.40 21.35 10.20
CA PRO A 618 4.85 20.85 8.88
C PRO A 618 4.90 21.92 7.77
N ASP A 619 4.98 23.20 8.14
CA ASP A 619 5.13 24.32 7.22
C ASP A 619 6.59 24.53 6.79
N LYS A 620 7.54 23.87 7.46
CA LYS A 620 8.97 23.92 7.15
C LYS A 620 9.54 22.53 6.88
N ILE A 621 10.50 22.46 5.97
CA ILE A 621 11.21 21.24 5.62
C ILE A 621 12.70 21.46 5.88
N GLU A 622 13.29 20.68 6.77
CA GLU A 622 14.74 20.63 6.93
C GLU A 622 15.30 19.58 5.96
N TYR A 623 16.34 19.94 5.22
CA TYR A 623 16.97 19.04 4.27
C TYR A 623 18.49 19.23 4.22
N SER A 624 19.20 18.16 3.92
CA SER A 624 20.66 18.16 3.76
C SER A 624 21.04 17.83 2.32
N VAL A 625 22.04 18.53 1.81
CA VAL A 625 22.59 18.39 0.46
C VAL A 625 24.11 18.52 0.50
N ILE A 626 24.76 17.97 -0.53
CA ILE A 626 26.12 18.35 -0.89
C ILE A 626 26.02 19.28 -2.10
N VAL A 627 26.53 20.51 -1.97
CA VAL A 627 26.50 21.55 -2.99
C VAL A 627 27.79 21.51 -3.80
N PHE A 628 27.69 21.31 -5.10
CA PHE A 628 28.82 21.35 -6.04
C PHE A 628 28.78 22.64 -6.85
N GLY A 629 29.95 23.19 -7.18
CA GLY A 629 30.08 24.37 -8.03
C GLY A 629 30.96 25.48 -7.47
N PHE A 630 31.29 25.46 -6.18
CA PHE A 630 32.28 26.38 -5.57
C PHE A 630 33.70 25.80 -5.60
N ASP A 631 33.83 24.51 -5.27
CA ASP A 631 35.06 23.72 -5.39
C ASP A 631 34.76 22.32 -5.98
N SER A 632 35.77 21.46 -6.09
CA SER A 632 35.62 20.09 -6.57
C SER A 632 35.21 19.09 -5.47
N ARG A 633 35.24 19.49 -4.20
CA ARG A 633 35.03 18.59 -3.05
C ARG A 633 33.57 18.58 -2.57
N GLY A 634 32.78 19.58 -2.97
CA GLY A 634 31.39 19.69 -2.58
C GLY A 634 31.26 20.13 -1.13
N ILE A 635 30.27 20.98 -0.84
CA ILE A 635 30.05 21.52 0.50
C ILE A 635 28.80 20.88 1.08
N GLN A 636 28.93 20.16 2.19
CA GLN A 636 27.76 19.64 2.89
C GLN A 636 27.06 20.77 3.64
N ALA A 637 25.79 21.00 3.34
CA ALA A 637 24.99 22.03 3.95
C ALA A 637 23.58 21.53 4.28
N THR A 638 23.03 22.03 5.38
CA THR A 638 21.63 21.83 5.75
C THR A 638 20.87 23.12 5.51
N PHE A 639 19.63 23.02 5.06
CA PHE A 639 18.77 24.14 4.75
C PHE A 639 17.38 23.93 5.33
N VAL A 640 16.69 25.03 5.63
CA VAL A 640 15.28 25.04 6.01
C VAL A 640 14.47 25.72 4.92
N LEU A 641 13.60 24.96 4.26
CA LEU A 641 12.69 25.42 3.22
C LEU A 641 11.32 25.73 3.81
N ASN A 642 10.76 26.88 3.46
CA ASN A 642 9.34 27.15 3.69
C ASN A 642 8.50 26.39 2.65
N ASN A 643 7.70 25.43 3.11
CA ASN A 643 6.90 24.58 2.22
C ASN A 643 5.81 25.36 1.47
N LYS A 644 5.33 26.48 2.01
CA LYS A 644 4.27 27.29 1.37
C LYS A 644 4.84 28.23 0.31
N THR A 645 5.93 28.92 0.63
CA THR A 645 6.51 29.93 -0.27
C THR A 645 7.60 29.37 -1.18
N GLN A 646 8.07 28.15 -0.91
CA GLN A 646 9.22 27.53 -1.58
C GLN A 646 10.51 28.36 -1.47
N ALA A 647 10.58 29.25 -0.48
CA ALA A 647 11.75 30.09 -0.19
C ALA A 647 12.58 29.49 0.96
N LEU A 648 13.91 29.58 0.84
CA LEU A 648 14.85 29.18 1.88
C LEU A 648 14.80 30.18 3.03
N ILE A 649 14.58 29.68 4.24
CA ILE A 649 14.51 30.47 5.47
C ILE A 649 15.90 30.59 6.08
N SER A 650 16.67 29.50 6.10
CA SER A 650 18.05 29.50 6.58
C SER A 650 18.85 28.36 5.97
N GLY A 651 20.17 28.42 6.13
CA GLY A 651 21.03 27.27 5.90
C GLY A 651 22.34 27.37 6.66
N ASN A 652 23.06 26.26 6.77
CA ASN A 652 24.36 26.21 7.40
C ASN A 652 25.26 25.14 6.79
N ILE A 653 26.58 25.37 6.81
CA ILE A 653 27.57 24.36 6.44
C ILE A 653 27.81 23.45 7.65
N THR A 654 27.68 22.13 7.48
CA THR A 654 27.80 21.18 8.59
C THR A 654 29.21 20.62 8.79
N ASP A 655 30.12 20.81 7.82
CA ASP A 655 31.52 20.32 7.90
C ASP A 655 32.54 21.47 7.76
N CYS A 656 32.56 22.38 8.74
CA CYS A 656 33.54 23.47 8.77
C CYS A 656 34.92 23.07 9.33
N GLN A 657 35.11 21.81 9.75
CA GLN A 657 36.35 21.39 10.42
C GLN A 657 37.50 21.03 9.47
N LYS A 658 37.32 21.06 8.14
CA LYS A 658 38.38 20.66 7.18
C LYS A 658 39.04 21.78 6.37
N MET A 659 38.83 23.05 6.72
CA MET A 659 39.53 24.18 6.07
C MET A 659 40.36 25.03 7.04
N ARG A 660 41.20 24.42 7.89
CA ARG A 660 42.31 25.13 8.53
C ARG A 660 43.58 24.93 7.71
N PHE A 661 43.95 25.94 6.92
CA PHE A 661 45.37 26.19 6.63
C PHE A 661 46.04 26.61 7.94
N GLY A 662 47.26 26.11 8.16
CA GLY A 662 47.96 26.08 9.45
C GLY A 662 48.03 27.41 10.19
N GLY A 663 47.86 27.31 11.51
CA GLY A 663 48.08 28.38 12.48
C GLY A 663 47.83 27.86 13.89
N ASN A 664 48.91 27.63 14.64
CA ASN A 664 48.92 27.28 16.06
C ASN A 664 48.20 28.33 16.90
N SER A 665 47.34 27.89 17.83
CA SER A 665 47.39 28.28 19.25
C SER A 665 46.25 27.65 20.07
N ASP A 666 46.61 27.38 21.32
CA ASP A 666 45.95 26.64 22.40
C ASP A 666 44.52 27.04 22.81
N GLY A 667 43.81 26.04 23.36
CA GLY A 667 43.02 26.19 24.58
C GLY A 667 41.54 26.55 24.47
N VAL A 668 40.68 25.58 24.79
CA VAL A 668 39.58 25.63 25.81
C VAL A 668 38.44 24.68 25.40
N GLN A 669 38.17 23.70 26.27
CA GLN A 669 37.04 22.78 26.23
C GLN A 669 35.71 23.49 26.49
N ALA A 670 34.67 23.14 25.72
CA ALA A 670 33.29 23.19 26.20
C ALA A 670 32.43 22.11 25.51
N ASN A 671 31.85 21.26 26.34
CA ASN A 671 30.91 20.18 26.01
C ASN A 671 29.61 20.72 25.38
N ILE A 672 29.22 20.19 24.22
CA ILE A 672 27.81 20.09 23.80
C ILE A 672 27.61 18.71 23.16
N HIS A 673 27.23 17.73 23.98
CA HIS A 673 26.76 16.43 23.52
C HIS A 673 25.24 16.52 23.26
N GLN A 674 24.83 16.64 22.00
CA GLN A 674 23.54 16.07 21.58
C GLN A 674 23.44 15.82 20.08
N LYS A 675 23.09 14.56 19.76
CA LYS A 675 22.21 14.16 18.65
C LYS A 675 22.78 14.16 17.22
N LEU A 676 23.58 13.14 16.89
CA LEU A 676 23.71 12.63 15.52
C LEU A 676 23.88 11.11 15.50
N SER A 677 22.80 10.40 15.22
CA SER A 677 22.84 8.98 14.81
C SER A 677 21.68 8.69 13.86
N SER A 678 21.86 9.07 12.60
CA SER A 678 21.08 8.52 11.48
C SER A 678 21.88 8.65 10.18
N GLN A 679 23.05 8.02 10.17
CA GLN A 679 23.81 7.69 8.96
C GLN A 679 23.86 6.16 8.87
N SER A 680 22.97 5.49 8.11
CA SER A 680 23.22 4.10 7.68
C SER A 680 22.34 3.52 6.57
N GLU A 681 21.57 4.29 5.78
CA GLU A 681 20.65 3.67 4.80
C GLU A 681 21.11 3.64 3.33
N ILE A 682 22.28 4.19 2.99
CA ILE A 682 22.93 3.93 1.68
C ILE A 682 23.93 2.76 1.77
N ALA A 683 24.20 2.25 2.99
CA ALA A 683 25.16 1.18 3.20
C ALA A 683 24.58 -0.26 3.05
N SER A 684 23.26 -0.44 2.88
CA SER A 684 22.60 -1.74 3.00
C SER A 684 22.24 -2.45 1.68
N MET A 685 22.69 -1.95 0.52
CA MET A 685 22.62 -2.76 -0.70
C MET A 685 23.66 -3.88 -0.62
N TYR A 686 23.23 -5.15 -0.72
CA TYR A 686 24.15 -6.29 -0.69
C TYR A 686 25.29 -6.07 -1.70
N PRO A 687 26.57 -6.11 -1.26
CA PRO A 687 27.75 -5.87 -2.10
C PRO A 687 27.69 -6.57 -3.47
N ARG A 688 27.24 -7.83 -3.47
CA ARG A 688 27.05 -8.65 -4.67
C ARG A 688 26.03 -8.09 -5.67
N THR A 689 24.90 -7.54 -5.20
CA THR A 689 23.88 -6.95 -6.08
C THR A 689 24.38 -5.67 -6.73
N ARG A 690 25.12 -4.85 -5.97
CA ARG A 690 25.71 -3.61 -6.52
C ARG A 690 26.78 -3.91 -7.56
N ALA A 691 27.67 -4.86 -7.28
CA ALA A 691 28.64 -5.36 -8.24
C ALA A 691 27.96 -5.87 -9.52
N GLN A 692 26.90 -6.68 -9.42
CA GLN A 692 26.23 -7.23 -10.59
C GLN A 692 25.64 -6.16 -11.51
N MET A 693 24.95 -5.16 -10.95
CA MET A 693 24.37 -4.08 -11.75
C MET A 693 25.44 -3.26 -12.49
N PHE A 694 26.57 -3.01 -11.83
CA PHE A 694 27.69 -2.31 -12.44
C PHE A 694 28.30 -3.14 -13.59
N LEU A 695 28.58 -4.42 -13.36
CA LEU A 695 29.15 -5.31 -14.37
C LEU A 695 28.23 -5.52 -15.57
N ASP A 696 26.90 -5.56 -15.37
CA ASP A 696 25.92 -5.64 -16.46
C ASP A 696 25.93 -4.37 -17.33
N ARG A 697 26.13 -3.19 -16.72
CA ARG A 697 26.28 -1.92 -17.45
C ARG A 697 27.59 -1.90 -18.23
N LEU A 698 28.69 -2.33 -17.60
CA LEU A 698 29.99 -2.45 -18.25
C LEU A 698 29.93 -3.40 -19.46
N ALA A 699 29.30 -4.57 -19.31
CA ALA A 699 29.12 -5.54 -20.40
C ALA A 699 28.34 -4.94 -21.57
N LYS A 700 27.27 -4.18 -21.30
CA LYS A 700 26.46 -3.52 -22.33
C LYS A 700 27.23 -2.41 -23.04
N ALA A 701 28.00 -1.61 -22.30
CA ALA A 701 28.79 -0.52 -22.85
C ALA A 701 29.89 -1.06 -23.80
N VAL A 702 30.61 -2.10 -23.36
CA VAL A 702 31.62 -2.80 -24.17
C VAL A 702 31.00 -3.42 -25.43
N ALA A 703 29.86 -4.11 -25.30
CA ALA A 703 29.19 -4.74 -26.44
C ALA A 703 28.70 -3.75 -27.51
N LYS A 704 28.34 -2.52 -27.10
CA LYS A 704 27.87 -1.46 -28.01
C LYS A 704 28.99 -0.59 -28.58
N LYS A 705 30.23 -0.72 -28.08
CA LYS A 705 31.34 0.21 -28.34
C LYS A 705 30.94 1.67 -28.10
N ASP A 706 30.19 1.88 -27.01
CA ASP A 706 29.58 3.17 -26.67
C ASP A 706 30.63 4.12 -26.06
N GLU A 707 30.60 5.41 -26.42
CA GLU A 707 31.41 6.47 -25.79
C GLU A 707 31.14 6.54 -24.27
N MET A 708 29.96 6.13 -23.82
CA MET A 708 29.60 6.01 -22.40
C MET A 708 30.49 5.04 -21.61
N THR A 709 31.27 4.19 -22.28
CA THR A 709 32.29 3.34 -21.62
C THR A 709 33.32 4.20 -20.89
N PHE A 710 33.66 5.40 -21.39
CA PHE A 710 34.59 6.33 -20.72
C PHE A 710 34.09 6.81 -19.36
N ALA A 711 32.77 6.90 -19.17
CA ALA A 711 32.16 7.38 -17.94
C ALA A 711 32.14 6.33 -16.81
N LEU A 712 32.44 5.06 -17.13
CA LEU A 712 32.47 3.95 -16.15
C LEU A 712 33.82 3.78 -15.43
N PHE A 713 34.85 4.52 -15.84
CA PHE A 713 36.19 4.47 -15.25
C PHE A 713 36.56 5.84 -14.68
N GLN A 714 37.15 5.89 -13.48
CA GLN A 714 37.70 7.11 -12.92
C GLN A 714 38.86 7.64 -13.76
N THR A 715 39.15 8.94 -13.68
CA THR A 715 40.19 9.61 -14.47
C THR A 715 41.59 9.01 -14.25
N ASP A 716 41.87 8.54 -13.04
CA ASP A 716 43.11 7.93 -12.57
C ASP A 716 43.07 6.39 -12.59
N PHE A 717 42.12 5.79 -13.31
CA PHE A 717 42.00 4.34 -13.40
C PHE A 717 43.26 3.67 -13.97
N ILE A 718 43.73 2.65 -13.26
CA ILE A 718 44.84 1.78 -13.66
C ILE A 718 44.39 0.31 -13.57
N PHE A 719 44.64 -0.44 -14.65
CA PHE A 719 44.50 -1.89 -14.69
C PHE A 719 45.87 -2.57 -14.67
N LYS A 720 46.17 -3.37 -13.65
CA LYS A 720 47.42 -4.14 -13.57
C LYS A 720 47.25 -5.46 -14.32
N GLY A 721 47.80 -5.53 -15.54
CA GLY A 721 47.90 -6.79 -16.28
C GLY A 721 49.16 -7.57 -15.90
N CYS A 722 49.39 -8.71 -16.57
CA CYS A 722 50.58 -9.54 -16.30
C CYS A 722 51.88 -8.89 -16.77
N ASP A 723 51.86 -8.25 -17.93
CA ASP A 723 53.08 -7.75 -18.57
C ASP A 723 53.36 -6.29 -18.20
N ARG A 724 52.31 -5.52 -17.90
CA ARG A 724 52.38 -4.10 -17.56
C ARG A 724 51.06 -3.56 -16.99
N ASN A 725 51.12 -2.33 -16.50
CA ASN A 725 49.95 -1.54 -16.13
C ASN A 725 49.35 -0.86 -17.36
N TYR A 726 48.03 -0.82 -17.44
CA TYR A 726 47.26 -0.18 -18.49
C TYR A 726 46.52 1.03 -17.88
N THR A 727 46.76 2.21 -18.43
CA THR A 727 46.01 3.42 -18.07
C THR A 727 44.56 3.34 -18.57
N LYS A 728 43.67 4.20 -18.06
CA LYS A 728 42.29 4.35 -18.56
C LYS A 728 42.21 4.38 -20.08
N LEU A 729 43.02 5.20 -20.74
CA LEU A 729 42.98 5.37 -22.20
C LEU A 729 43.42 4.09 -22.93
N GLU A 730 44.44 3.41 -22.43
CA GLU A 730 44.93 2.16 -23.02
C GLU A 730 43.93 1.01 -22.83
N ALA A 731 43.33 0.90 -21.63
CA ALA A 731 42.28 -0.09 -21.35
C ALA A 731 41.06 0.12 -22.27
N LEU A 732 40.62 1.37 -22.46
CA LEU A 732 39.52 1.70 -23.35
C LEU A 732 39.86 1.45 -24.82
N ARG A 733 41.10 1.74 -25.24
CA ARG A 733 41.59 1.43 -26.59
C ARG A 733 41.55 -0.09 -26.84
N TRP A 734 41.99 -0.87 -25.87
CA TRP A 734 41.94 -2.34 -25.94
C TRP A 734 40.50 -2.86 -26.02
N LEU A 735 39.58 -2.35 -25.18
CA LEU A 735 38.15 -2.70 -25.25
C LEU A 735 37.53 -2.30 -26.60
N GLY A 736 37.95 -1.19 -27.19
CA GLY A 736 37.50 -0.75 -28.52
C GLY A 736 37.95 -1.64 -29.67
N GLN A 737 39.08 -2.34 -29.52
CA GLN A 737 39.65 -3.24 -30.54
C GLN A 737 38.97 -4.61 -30.62
N LEU A 738 38.09 -4.94 -29.68
CA LEU A 738 37.39 -6.24 -29.67
C LEU A 738 36.46 -6.42 -30.88
N PRO A 739 36.34 -7.65 -31.43
CA PRO A 739 35.39 -7.96 -32.48
C PRO A 739 33.95 -7.53 -32.16
N ARG A 740 33.23 -7.03 -33.17
CA ARG A 740 31.81 -6.64 -33.03
C ARG A 740 30.97 -7.86 -32.66
N GLY A 741 30.08 -7.72 -31.68
CA GLY A 741 29.19 -8.78 -31.22
C GLY A 741 29.70 -9.58 -30.02
N ILE A 742 30.94 -9.36 -29.58
CA ILE A 742 31.43 -9.92 -28.31
C ILE A 742 30.65 -9.30 -27.14
N ARG A 743 30.09 -10.17 -26.30
CA ARG A 743 29.43 -9.79 -25.05
C ARG A 743 30.19 -10.41 -23.89
N PRO A 744 31.03 -9.64 -23.17
CA PRO A 744 31.72 -10.18 -22.03
C PRO A 744 30.70 -10.59 -20.96
N ARG A 745 30.91 -11.76 -20.36
CA ARG A 745 30.13 -12.24 -19.22
C ARG A 745 31.01 -12.20 -17.99
N PHE A 746 30.48 -11.56 -16.94
CA PHE A 746 31.13 -11.44 -15.65
C PHE A 746 30.42 -12.36 -14.66
N THR A 747 31.16 -13.31 -14.08
CA THR A 747 30.69 -14.17 -13.01
C THR A 747 31.36 -13.74 -11.72
N ILE A 748 30.59 -13.16 -10.78
CA ILE A 748 31.12 -12.71 -9.50
C ILE A 748 31.50 -13.91 -8.63
N MET A 749 32.77 -13.99 -8.25
CA MET A 749 33.30 -14.96 -7.30
C MET A 749 33.05 -14.50 -5.88
N SER A 750 33.50 -13.27 -5.56
CA SER A 750 33.37 -12.67 -4.25
C SER A 750 33.21 -11.15 -4.34
N THR A 751 32.70 -10.56 -3.26
CA THR A 751 32.62 -9.11 -3.09
C THR A 751 32.96 -8.75 -1.66
N ASP A 752 33.80 -7.74 -1.48
CA ASP A 752 34.14 -7.23 -0.16
C ASP A 752 33.96 -5.70 -0.13
N LYS A 753 33.28 -5.20 0.91
CA LYS A 753 32.93 -3.79 1.03
C LYS A 753 33.87 -3.11 2.02
N MET A 754 34.59 -2.11 1.55
CA MET A 754 35.53 -1.31 2.33
C MET A 754 35.09 0.16 2.25
N GLU A 755 34.41 0.66 3.28
CA GLU A 755 33.89 2.03 3.33
C GLU A 755 33.04 2.43 2.09
N GLU A 756 33.54 3.34 1.26
CA GLU A 756 32.95 3.83 0.00
C GLU A 756 33.39 3.02 -1.22
N MET A 757 34.20 1.98 -1.05
CA MET A 757 34.70 1.12 -2.10
C MET A 757 34.14 -0.30 -2.01
N LEU A 758 34.05 -0.94 -3.16
CA LEU A 758 33.62 -2.32 -3.32
C LEU A 758 34.67 -3.06 -4.13
N ALA A 759 35.39 -3.98 -3.50
CA ALA A 759 36.25 -4.93 -4.17
C ALA A 759 35.39 -6.06 -4.74
N ILE A 760 35.64 -6.42 -6.00
CA ILE A 760 34.87 -7.41 -6.76
C ILE A 760 35.86 -8.36 -7.42
N SER A 761 35.82 -9.63 -7.06
CA SER A 761 36.54 -10.68 -7.79
C SER A 761 35.60 -11.31 -8.80
N VAL A 762 35.99 -11.32 -10.07
CA VAL A 762 35.14 -11.78 -11.18
C VAL A 762 35.91 -12.69 -12.13
N VAL A 763 35.24 -13.73 -12.61
CA VAL A 763 35.67 -14.48 -13.80
C VAL A 763 35.04 -13.81 -15.02
N VAL A 764 35.87 -13.43 -15.97
CA VAL A 764 35.46 -12.76 -17.20
C VAL A 764 35.64 -13.69 -18.38
N SER A 765 34.54 -13.96 -19.07
CA SER A 765 34.51 -14.78 -20.30
C SER A 765 34.07 -13.95 -21.50
N GLY A 766 34.51 -14.33 -22.70
CA GLY A 766 34.18 -13.64 -23.95
C GLY A 766 35.25 -12.66 -24.44
N PHE A 767 36.27 -12.33 -23.65
CA PHE A 767 37.44 -11.56 -24.11
C PHE A 767 38.56 -12.44 -24.72
N GLY A 768 38.41 -13.76 -24.68
CA GLY A 768 39.37 -14.77 -25.15
C GLY A 768 39.09 -16.13 -24.50
N ASN A 769 39.78 -17.18 -24.96
CA ASN A 769 39.87 -18.48 -24.28
C ASN A 769 41.32 -18.68 -23.84
N PRO A 770 41.60 -19.02 -22.57
CA PRO A 770 40.66 -19.32 -21.47
C PRO A 770 40.03 -18.06 -20.83
N PRO A 771 38.98 -18.21 -19.98
CA PRO A 771 38.43 -17.14 -19.16
C PRO A 771 39.49 -16.51 -18.25
N MET A 772 39.35 -15.22 -17.96
CA MET A 772 40.31 -14.45 -17.17
C MET A 772 39.72 -14.09 -15.80
N GLU A 773 40.47 -14.35 -14.72
CA GLU A 773 40.10 -13.90 -13.37
C GLU A 773 40.65 -12.51 -13.07
N VAL A 774 39.77 -11.62 -12.59
CA VAL A 774 40.07 -10.20 -12.42
C VAL A 774 39.54 -9.69 -11.08
N GLY A 775 40.35 -8.94 -10.35
CA GLY A 775 39.94 -8.11 -9.23
C GLY A 775 39.64 -6.68 -9.71
N LEU A 776 38.47 -6.15 -9.36
CA LEU A 776 38.02 -4.79 -9.70
C LEU A 776 37.68 -4.02 -8.42
N VAL A 777 37.98 -2.73 -8.39
CA VAL A 777 37.59 -1.84 -7.29
C VAL A 777 36.62 -0.78 -7.81
N LEU A 778 35.39 -0.81 -7.31
CA LEU A 778 34.31 0.10 -7.65
C LEU A 778 34.14 1.15 -6.55
N ASN A 779 34.14 2.43 -6.91
CA ASN A 779 33.72 3.50 -6.01
C ASN A 779 32.19 3.55 -5.97
N LEU A 780 31.60 3.37 -4.79
CA LEU A 780 30.15 3.29 -4.59
C LEU A 780 29.44 4.65 -4.72
N MET A 781 30.17 5.75 -4.57
CA MET A 781 29.65 7.12 -4.66
C MET A 781 29.61 7.62 -6.10
N SER A 782 30.70 7.43 -6.86
CA SER A 782 30.76 7.84 -8.27
C SER A 782 30.24 6.77 -9.23
N ASP A 783 30.11 5.52 -8.78
CA ASP A 783 29.75 4.37 -9.61
C ASP A 783 30.73 4.14 -10.78
N GLN A 784 32.02 4.32 -10.50
CA GLN A 784 33.12 4.20 -11.45
C GLN A 784 34.20 3.25 -10.94
N LEU A 785 34.86 2.53 -11.86
CA LEU A 785 36.04 1.73 -11.54
C LEU A 785 37.21 2.63 -11.18
N VAL A 786 37.77 2.40 -10.00
CA VAL A 786 38.98 3.04 -9.46
C VAL A 786 40.22 2.32 -9.96
N SER A 787 40.21 0.99 -9.90
CA SER A 787 41.33 0.16 -10.35
C SER A 787 40.88 -1.25 -10.72
N GLY A 788 41.77 -1.98 -11.39
CA GLY A 788 41.61 -3.41 -11.61
C GLY A 788 42.96 -4.12 -11.66
N HIS A 789 42.97 -5.44 -11.48
CA HIS A 789 44.15 -6.27 -11.64
C HIS A 789 43.76 -7.68 -12.05
N ARG A 790 44.63 -8.38 -12.77
CA ARG A 790 44.46 -9.81 -13.03
C ARG A 790 44.85 -10.61 -11.78
N LEU A 791 44.04 -11.60 -11.40
CA LEU A 791 44.26 -12.38 -10.17
C LEU A 791 45.32 -13.48 -10.36
N GLU A 792 45.37 -14.08 -11.55
CA GLU A 792 46.38 -15.08 -11.91
C GLU A 792 47.04 -14.74 -13.25
N CYS A 793 48.37 -14.68 -13.23
CA CYS A 793 49.21 -14.58 -14.40
C CYS A 793 49.89 -15.92 -14.59
N PRO A 794 49.57 -16.68 -15.67
CA PRO A 794 50.34 -17.87 -15.98
C PRO A 794 51.79 -17.44 -16.21
N ASP A 795 52.74 -18.19 -15.64
CA ASP A 795 54.16 -17.94 -15.83
C ASP A 795 54.43 -17.85 -17.34
N LEU A 796 54.86 -16.67 -17.79
CA LEU A 796 55.38 -16.50 -19.15
C LEU A 796 56.69 -17.27 -19.22
N GLU A 797 56.62 -18.55 -19.63
CA GLU A 797 57.79 -19.18 -20.23
C GLU A 797 58.14 -18.37 -21.48
N LEU A 798 59.24 -17.62 -21.36
CA LEU A 798 59.86 -16.87 -22.45
C LEU A 798 60.15 -17.81 -23.62
N HIS A 799 59.43 -17.62 -24.72
CA HIS A 799 59.81 -18.08 -26.05
C HIS A 799 60.13 -16.90 -26.96
#